data_AF-A0A7C5ZKG6-F1
#
_entry.id   AF-A0A7C5ZKG6-F1
#
_cell.length_a   1.000
_cell.length_b   1.000
_cell.length_c   1.000
_cell.angle_alpha   90.00
_cell.angle_beta   90.00
_cell.angle_gamma   90.00
#
_symmetry.space_group_name_H-M   'P 1'
#
loop_
_entity.id
_entity.type
_entity.pdbx_description
1 polymer ?
#
loop_
_entity_poly.entity_id
_entity_poly.type
_entity_poly.pdbx_seq_one_letter_code
_entity_poly.pdbx_strand_id
1 'polypeptide(L)'
;MQDLQRVFRSFRGARTAVDATQPDDPGAARGAIAPLDFGSGVLAYADHFTADGRDYPRRVFAAGQALDPVGSDRRRRAPSNWQSQLDALPAPGELQGDVPREQEIFTFLTPTMAKIIARIATVDGSRDQRGFILLIGPTGCGKTTLAKTYCYLANQPVTELSFSGDTTLTDFYTSVEVVRGSDGQSTVTVAGPAVEAMLRGKKLLLNELNMLSPDILSVFTQAMDTGRLLVSGTERGNVEIEVHPQFGIIATANPSYVGTIDLGRAVERRFGRGLGYIEMDFIPPEEEAPAIGHELARTLAVGSELDPAGLRPPADLLRRVAGLAAELRRHPQIGEVVRSRLSTRSLVYWLGLAAISGLTLAEVARRAMLTTAPPEARAVAYERIDEALREERLALDLRGTAAGRRVAWPALSAQGVLPVAAIQRADQRVHTPHHHDQPVVHRVRYQRVLADGSRVLIGEPFTRQDGARIGLGLKLRVYDRTGRQVVDPEAIERAAAELRGSYGVNVPCRIGHPPRLADTLVYLTPTTLRYLELAEAAILLGRPVFLTGPSGCGKSSLARTLAYLRGRRVVEFSFTGETAKADLSASRRLVSGVTRWTVQAFLEAVDELGIMDDLALAAGIGCSAWIPVYMHADVLKVLHGRAIPAAIGLKATKPSRKVVVFTGDGDGLAIGGLHLLHAARRNIEMGVVVVNNQIYAMTGGQVAPSTQVGARTQTTPYGNVEKPLDGIKVAAAAGATFVSRGSTAYPKALSRTFKKMLTHKGFSFVEVISQCPVQTGRYILGSGAPPFNLQWLKDNCVPVDGPSKWAEVEAQGKIPLGDVVEVQKPEFMEEVQKMNQRVKEAEAKGGNR
;
A
#
# COMPACT_ATOMS: atom_id res chain seq x y z
N MET A 1 -6.71 -3.56 37.77
CA MET A 1 -6.78 -4.15 36.42
C MET A 1 -7.92 -5.18 36.27
N GLN A 2 -8.18 -6.03 37.28
CA GLN A 2 -9.38 -6.89 37.31
C GLN A 2 -10.69 -6.08 37.36
N ASP A 3 -10.72 -4.91 38.01
CA ASP A 3 -11.87 -3.99 37.98
C ASP A 3 -12.09 -3.33 36.61
N LEU A 4 -11.01 -2.98 35.90
CA LEU A 4 -11.07 -2.49 34.51
C LEU A 4 -11.61 -3.57 33.55
N GLN A 5 -11.14 -4.81 33.66
CA GLN A 5 -11.66 -5.92 32.86
C GLN A 5 -13.10 -6.31 33.22
N ARG A 6 -13.53 -6.13 34.49
CA ARG A 6 -14.93 -6.27 34.92
C ARG A 6 -15.82 -5.19 34.32
N VAL A 7 -15.38 -3.94 34.31
CA VAL A 7 -16.10 -2.80 33.72
C VAL A 7 -16.25 -2.99 32.20
N PHE A 8 -15.22 -3.45 31.48
CA PHE A 8 -15.33 -3.75 30.04
C PHE A 8 -16.25 -4.96 29.72
N ARG A 9 -16.32 -5.97 30.60
CA ARG A 9 -17.34 -7.03 30.48
C ARG A 9 -18.75 -6.50 30.75
N SER A 10 -18.92 -5.51 31.64
CA SER A 10 -20.22 -4.88 31.92
C SER A 10 -20.73 -4.00 30.78
N PHE A 11 -19.86 -3.31 30.04
CA PHE A 11 -20.23 -2.57 28.82
C PHE A 11 -20.71 -3.48 27.67
N ARG A 12 -20.23 -4.74 27.62
CA ARG A 12 -20.79 -5.77 26.72
C ARG A 12 -22.04 -6.45 27.28
N GLY A 13 -22.15 -6.61 28.60
CA GLY A 13 -23.25 -7.27 29.29
C GLY A 13 -24.53 -6.43 29.45
N ALA A 14 -24.44 -5.10 29.44
CA ALA A 14 -25.61 -4.21 29.46
C ALA A 14 -26.46 -4.25 28.16
N ARG A 15 -26.07 -5.10 27.18
CA ARG A 15 -26.77 -5.29 25.90
C ARG A 15 -27.93 -6.29 25.93
N THR A 16 -28.14 -7.05 27.02
CA THR A 16 -29.20 -8.07 27.09
C THR A 16 -30.42 -7.66 27.92
N ALA A 17 -30.46 -6.45 28.47
CA ALA A 17 -31.58 -5.98 29.30
C ALA A 17 -32.01 -4.57 28.88
N VAL A 18 -32.41 -4.42 27.62
CA VAL A 18 -33.26 -3.30 27.17
C VAL A 18 -34.30 -3.87 26.20
N ASP A 19 -35.04 -4.87 26.69
CA ASP A 19 -36.36 -5.19 26.15
C ASP A 19 -37.30 -5.22 27.35
N ALA A 20 -38.39 -4.46 27.24
CA ALA A 20 -39.43 -4.21 28.23
C ALA A 20 -39.03 -3.41 29.48
N THR A 21 -39.39 -2.12 29.51
CA THR A 21 -40.19 -1.51 30.60
C THR A 21 -40.58 -0.07 30.26
N GLN A 22 -41.84 0.26 30.53
CA GLN A 22 -42.46 1.59 30.43
C GLN A 22 -41.83 2.60 31.42
N PRO A 23 -42.06 3.92 31.22
CA PRO A 23 -41.40 4.96 31.99
C PRO A 23 -42.19 5.26 33.26
N ASP A 24 -41.61 5.01 34.43
CA ASP A 24 -41.94 5.71 35.68
C ASP A 24 -40.86 5.41 36.73
N ASP A 25 -40.10 6.44 37.10
CA ASP A 25 -39.47 6.70 38.42
C ASP A 25 -38.12 7.47 38.29
N PRO A 26 -38.07 8.80 38.55
CA PRO A 26 -36.86 9.61 38.46
C PRO A 26 -36.02 9.56 39.76
N GLY A 27 -35.69 8.35 40.24
CA GLY A 27 -35.07 8.18 41.55
C GLY A 27 -34.10 7.01 41.74
N ALA A 28 -33.81 6.20 40.71
CA ALA A 28 -32.95 5.02 40.88
C ALA A 28 -31.49 5.28 40.46
N ALA A 29 -30.63 5.41 41.47
CA ALA A 29 -29.17 5.57 41.35
C ALA A 29 -28.52 4.48 40.48
N ARG A 30 -28.05 4.87 39.29
CA ARG A 30 -27.13 4.06 38.47
C ARG A 30 -25.78 4.00 39.19
N GLY A 31 -25.31 2.80 39.54
CA GLY A 31 -24.00 2.60 40.17
C GLY A 31 -22.89 3.32 39.40
N ALA A 32 -22.28 4.32 40.02
CA ALA A 32 -21.31 5.21 39.40
C ALA A 32 -19.99 4.48 39.11
N ILE A 33 -19.76 4.16 37.84
CA ILE A 33 -18.45 3.73 37.36
C ILE A 33 -17.50 4.93 37.47
N ALA A 34 -16.36 4.77 38.13
CA ALA A 34 -15.37 5.83 38.27
C ALA A 34 -14.87 6.29 36.87
N PRO A 35 -14.70 7.61 36.64
CA PRO A 35 -14.23 8.12 35.36
C PRO A 35 -12.81 7.67 35.05
N LEU A 36 -12.49 7.56 33.76
CA LEU A 36 -11.11 7.39 33.31
C LEU A 36 -10.37 8.72 33.43
N ASP A 37 -9.31 8.75 34.23
CA ASP A 37 -8.49 9.94 34.45
C ASP A 37 -7.29 9.98 33.49
N PHE A 38 -7.24 11.01 32.66
CA PHE A 38 -6.13 11.27 31.74
C PHE A 38 -5.16 12.33 32.29
N GLY A 39 -5.38 12.86 33.49
CA GLY A 39 -4.59 13.93 34.09
C GLY A 39 -5.01 15.32 33.62
N SER A 40 -4.49 16.34 34.31
CA SER A 40 -4.72 17.77 33.99
C SER A 40 -6.19 18.17 33.87
N GLY A 41 -7.07 17.56 34.67
CA GLY A 41 -8.51 17.83 34.66
C GLY A 41 -9.28 17.21 33.51
N VAL A 42 -8.68 16.30 32.74
CA VAL A 42 -9.35 15.56 31.66
C VAL A 42 -9.86 14.22 32.19
N LEU A 43 -11.18 14.11 32.36
CA LEU A 43 -11.86 12.92 32.87
C LEU A 43 -12.86 12.43 31.82
N ALA A 44 -12.88 11.13 31.54
CA ALA A 44 -13.81 10.55 30.60
C ALA A 44 -14.86 9.68 31.31
N TYR A 45 -16.13 10.07 31.19
CA TYR A 45 -17.30 9.36 31.71
C TYR A 45 -17.96 8.54 30.61
N ALA A 46 -19.06 7.84 30.91
CA ALA A 46 -19.75 7.01 29.92
C ALA A 46 -20.42 7.83 28.80
N ASP A 47 -20.93 9.02 29.13
CA ASP A 47 -21.79 9.86 28.28
C ASP A 47 -21.18 11.24 27.97
N HIS A 48 -20.20 11.70 28.74
CA HIS A 48 -19.48 12.96 28.55
C HIS A 48 -17.99 12.81 28.91
N PHE A 49 -17.19 13.83 28.60
CA PHE A 49 -15.84 13.97 29.12
C PHE A 49 -15.58 15.42 29.51
N THR A 50 -14.77 15.65 30.55
CA THR A 50 -14.33 16.96 30.97
C THR A 50 -13.00 17.30 30.28
N ALA A 51 -12.81 18.53 29.86
CA ALA A 51 -11.49 19.06 29.47
C ALA A 51 -11.44 20.56 29.76
N ASP A 52 -10.34 21.03 30.37
CA ASP A 52 -10.15 22.45 30.74
C ASP A 52 -11.33 23.01 31.57
N GLY A 53 -11.88 22.20 32.49
CA GLY A 53 -12.99 22.57 33.36
C GLY A 53 -14.37 22.64 32.68
N ARG A 54 -14.51 22.15 31.45
CA ARG A 54 -15.78 22.13 30.69
C ARG A 54 -16.20 20.72 30.32
N ASP A 55 -17.50 20.49 30.27
CA ASP A 55 -18.10 19.22 29.86
C ASP A 55 -18.40 19.18 28.35
N TYR A 56 -18.03 18.08 27.72
CA TYR A 56 -18.26 17.81 26.31
C TYR A 56 -18.98 16.46 26.14
N PRO A 57 -20.03 16.39 25.31
CA PRO A 57 -20.79 15.15 25.13
C PRO A 57 -19.98 14.10 24.37
N ARG A 58 -20.20 12.82 24.73
CA ARG A 58 -19.69 11.67 23.97
C ARG A 58 -20.76 11.19 22.99
N ARG A 59 -20.32 10.75 21.82
CA ARG A 59 -21.24 10.15 20.84
C ARG A 59 -21.82 8.85 21.39
N VAL A 60 -23.14 8.72 21.31
CA VAL A 60 -23.87 7.50 21.63
C VAL A 60 -24.29 6.82 20.34
N PHE A 61 -24.01 5.52 20.20
CA PHE A 61 -24.43 4.73 19.04
C PHE A 61 -25.78 4.07 19.35
N ALA A 62 -26.86 4.60 18.77
CA ALA A 62 -28.18 3.98 18.90
C ALA A 62 -28.24 2.64 18.13
N ALA A 63 -29.04 1.68 18.60
CA ALA A 63 -29.43 0.50 17.82
C ALA A 63 -30.42 0.96 16.73
N GLY A 64 -29.91 1.34 15.56
CA GLY A 64 -30.69 1.86 14.44
C GLY A 64 -30.60 0.99 13.20
N GLN A 65 -31.58 1.13 12.30
CA GLN A 65 -31.52 0.55 10.94
C GLN A 65 -30.36 1.15 10.13
N ALA A 66 -29.87 0.36 9.17
CA ALA A 66 -28.89 0.79 8.17
C ALA A 66 -29.34 2.09 7.48
N LEU A 67 -28.41 3.05 7.31
CA LEU A 67 -28.65 4.28 6.55
C LEU A 67 -28.86 3.93 5.06
N ASP A 68 -29.86 4.56 4.43
CA ASP A 68 -30.10 4.53 2.97
C ASP A 68 -29.64 5.87 2.36
N PRO A 69 -28.40 5.96 1.85
CA PRO A 69 -27.81 7.22 1.43
C PRO A 69 -28.29 7.72 0.06
N VAL A 70 -29.09 6.94 -0.68
CA VAL A 70 -29.46 7.26 -2.08
C VAL A 70 -30.93 7.68 -2.23
N GLY A 71 -31.71 7.68 -1.15
CA GLY A 71 -33.14 8.01 -1.20
C GLY A 71 -33.92 6.87 -1.86
N SER A 72 -34.98 6.43 -1.18
CA SER A 72 -35.73 5.24 -1.52
C SER A 72 -36.61 5.38 -2.77
N ASP A 73 -36.04 5.53 -3.97
CA ASP A 73 -36.81 5.28 -5.20
C ASP A 73 -36.80 3.78 -5.51
N ARG A 74 -37.75 3.06 -4.89
CA ARG A 74 -37.90 1.60 -4.95
C ARG A 74 -38.14 1.05 -6.37
N ARG A 75 -38.32 1.90 -7.39
CA ARG A 75 -38.78 1.51 -8.73
C ARG A 75 -37.68 1.05 -9.70
N ARG A 76 -36.40 1.08 -9.32
CA ARG A 76 -35.28 0.63 -10.18
C ARG A 76 -34.29 -0.30 -9.47
N ARG A 77 -34.77 -1.28 -8.70
CA ARG A 77 -33.92 -2.44 -8.33
C ARG A 77 -33.79 -3.34 -9.56
N ALA A 78 -32.69 -3.20 -10.31
CA ALA A 78 -32.27 -4.25 -11.21
C ALA A 78 -31.96 -5.51 -10.36
N PRO A 79 -32.41 -6.70 -10.75
CA PRO A 79 -32.06 -7.93 -10.05
C PRO A 79 -30.62 -8.29 -10.40
N SER A 80 -29.66 -7.66 -9.73
CA SER A 80 -28.30 -8.18 -9.64
C SER A 80 -28.12 -8.81 -8.27
N ASN A 81 -27.52 -9.99 -8.26
CA ASN A 81 -27.26 -10.84 -7.10
C ASN A 81 -26.23 -10.21 -6.14
N TRP A 82 -25.85 -8.94 -6.39
CA TRP A 82 -24.76 -8.21 -5.78
C TRP A 82 -25.24 -6.79 -5.52
N GLN A 83 -25.68 -6.51 -4.28
CA GLN A 83 -26.02 -5.16 -3.83
C GLN A 83 -24.75 -4.30 -3.77
N SER A 84 -24.81 -3.06 -4.27
CA SER A 84 -23.73 -2.10 -4.09
C SER A 84 -23.50 -1.87 -2.59
N GLN A 85 -22.26 -1.65 -2.13
CA GLN A 85 -22.01 -1.23 -0.74
C GLN A 85 -22.59 0.17 -0.42
N LEU A 86 -23.04 0.90 -1.43
CA LEU A 86 -23.83 2.13 -1.27
C LEU A 86 -25.31 1.83 -0.94
N ASP A 87 -25.79 0.59 -1.17
CA ASP A 87 -27.18 0.17 -0.96
C ASP A 87 -27.43 -0.48 0.42
N ALA A 88 -26.37 -0.81 1.15
CA ALA A 88 -26.44 -1.40 2.49
C ALA A 88 -25.26 -0.93 3.36
N LEU A 89 -25.48 0.12 4.16
CA LEU A 89 -24.52 0.58 5.16
C LEU A 89 -24.64 -0.27 6.45
N PRO A 90 -23.54 -0.57 7.15
CA PRO A 90 -23.60 -1.31 8.41
C PRO A 90 -24.42 -0.57 9.47
N ALA A 91 -24.97 -1.32 10.43
CA ALA A 91 -25.74 -0.72 11.51
C ALA A 91 -24.86 0.24 12.34
N PRO A 92 -25.41 1.34 12.89
CA PRO A 92 -24.65 2.31 13.70
C PRO A 92 -23.86 1.69 14.86
N GLY A 93 -24.31 0.54 15.40
CA GLY A 93 -23.60 -0.20 16.44
C GLY A 93 -22.27 -0.85 16.01
N GLU A 94 -22.02 -1.01 14.71
CA GLU A 94 -20.76 -1.52 14.16
C GLU A 94 -19.65 -0.44 14.12
N LEU A 95 -20.03 0.85 14.13
CA LEU A 95 -19.08 1.98 14.13
C LEU A 95 -18.25 2.08 15.41
N GLN A 96 -18.70 1.47 16.51
CA GLN A 96 -17.96 1.43 17.78
C GLN A 96 -16.59 0.76 17.62
N GLY A 97 -16.45 -0.18 16.68
CA GLY A 97 -15.18 -0.84 16.37
C GLY A 97 -14.14 0.06 15.71
N ASP A 98 -14.58 1.21 15.18
CA ASP A 98 -13.76 2.18 14.46
C ASP A 98 -13.33 3.37 15.34
N VAL A 99 -13.68 3.37 16.62
CA VAL A 99 -13.14 4.32 17.61
C VAL A 99 -11.68 3.92 17.90
N PRO A 100 -10.74 4.89 18.01
CA PRO A 100 -9.34 4.60 18.32
C PRO A 100 -9.18 3.71 19.54
N ARG A 101 -8.15 2.87 19.58
CA ARG A 101 -7.85 2.05 20.76
C ARG A 101 -6.93 2.79 21.71
N GLU A 102 -6.90 2.34 22.97
CA GLU A 102 -6.03 2.92 24.02
C GLU A 102 -4.53 2.95 23.65
N GLN A 103 -4.10 2.00 22.81
CA GLN A 103 -2.72 1.92 22.30
C GLN A 103 -2.39 3.04 21.28
N GLU A 104 -3.40 3.70 20.74
CA GLU A 104 -3.27 4.72 19.69
C GLU A 104 -3.40 6.15 20.22
N ILE A 105 -3.66 6.32 21.52
CA ILE A 105 -3.93 7.60 22.18
C ILE A 105 -2.89 7.93 23.25
N PHE A 106 -2.89 9.19 23.68
CA PHE A 106 -2.28 9.59 24.94
C PHE A 106 -3.16 9.13 26.10
N THR A 107 -2.56 8.49 27.09
CA THR A 107 -3.21 8.09 28.34
C THR A 107 -2.88 9.01 29.50
N PHE A 108 -1.98 9.97 29.26
CA PHE A 108 -1.66 11.07 30.15
C PHE A 108 -1.60 12.36 29.31
N LEU A 109 -2.38 13.35 29.69
CA LEU A 109 -2.49 14.65 29.04
C LEU A 109 -1.88 15.72 29.93
N THR A 110 -1.00 16.52 29.33
CA THR A 110 -0.44 17.70 30.01
C THR A 110 -1.44 18.86 29.98
N PRO A 111 -1.27 19.89 30.81
CA PRO A 111 -2.11 21.09 30.78
C PRO A 111 -2.21 21.72 29.38
N THR A 112 -1.11 21.77 28.64
CA THR A 112 -1.11 22.25 27.25
C THR A 112 -1.96 21.37 26.33
N MET A 113 -1.84 20.04 26.44
CA MET A 113 -2.67 19.12 25.65
C MET A 113 -4.16 19.22 26.00
N ALA A 114 -4.50 19.37 27.29
CA ALA A 114 -5.88 19.49 27.77
C ALA A 114 -6.60 20.70 27.16
N LYS A 115 -5.92 21.86 27.10
CA LYS A 115 -6.42 23.07 26.43
C LYS A 115 -6.68 22.85 24.94
N ILE A 116 -5.78 22.13 24.26
CA ILE A 116 -5.96 21.81 22.84
C ILE A 116 -7.16 20.87 22.64
N ILE A 117 -7.31 19.83 23.48
CA ILE A 117 -8.48 18.93 23.44
C ILE A 117 -9.79 19.71 23.64
N ALA A 118 -9.84 20.60 24.63
CA ALA A 118 -11.01 21.46 24.86
C ALA A 118 -11.32 22.34 23.65
N ARG A 119 -10.29 22.90 22.99
CA ARG A 119 -10.46 23.68 21.75
C ARG A 119 -10.99 22.83 20.60
N ILE A 120 -10.42 21.64 20.37
CA ILE A 120 -10.88 20.67 19.37
C ILE A 120 -12.36 20.33 19.62
N ALA A 121 -12.71 20.01 20.86
CA ALA A 121 -14.07 19.66 21.25
C ALA A 121 -15.07 20.82 21.06
N THR A 122 -14.64 22.04 21.35
CA THR A 122 -15.47 23.25 21.16
C THR A 122 -15.76 23.49 19.68
N VAL A 123 -14.77 23.29 18.80
CA VAL A 123 -14.96 23.45 17.34
C VAL A 123 -15.85 22.34 16.79
N ASP A 124 -15.62 21.09 17.17
CA ASP A 124 -16.42 19.95 16.68
C ASP A 124 -17.87 19.98 17.16
N GLY A 125 -18.13 20.54 18.34
CA GLY A 125 -19.47 20.68 18.92
C GLY A 125 -20.28 21.84 18.35
N SER A 126 -19.69 22.71 17.53
CA SER A 126 -20.39 23.85 16.92
C SER A 126 -21.36 23.36 15.83
N ARG A 127 -22.66 23.64 15.97
CA ARG A 127 -23.69 23.19 15.01
C ARG A 127 -23.55 23.79 13.61
N ASP A 128 -22.91 24.95 13.51
CA ASP A 128 -22.76 25.69 12.24
C ASP A 128 -21.46 25.33 11.48
N GLN A 129 -20.54 24.60 12.11
CA GLN A 129 -19.30 24.13 11.49
C GLN A 129 -19.23 22.62 11.60
N ARG A 130 -19.39 21.91 10.47
CA ARG A 130 -19.03 20.49 10.37
C ARG A 130 -17.57 20.38 10.85
N GLY A 131 -17.28 19.83 12.02
CA GLY A 131 -16.02 20.02 12.75
C GLY A 131 -14.76 19.82 11.91
N PHE A 132 -14.23 20.93 11.37
CA PHE A 132 -13.05 20.96 10.52
C PHE A 132 -11.90 21.58 11.29
N ILE A 133 -10.90 20.76 11.57
CA ILE A 133 -9.80 21.08 12.47
C ILE A 133 -8.49 20.83 11.74
N LEU A 134 -7.56 21.77 11.80
CA LEU A 134 -6.23 21.68 11.22
C LEU A 134 -5.18 21.88 12.31
N LEU A 135 -4.44 20.83 12.60
CA LEU A 135 -3.32 20.83 13.54
C LEU A 135 -2.01 21.08 12.77
N ILE A 136 -1.34 22.20 13.04
CA ILE A 136 -0.08 22.56 12.37
C ILE A 136 1.04 22.61 13.39
N GLY A 137 2.18 22.05 13.04
CA GLY A 137 3.34 22.07 13.93
C GLY A 137 4.47 21.15 13.47
N PRO A 138 5.59 21.10 14.20
CA PRO A 138 6.73 20.24 13.87
C PRO A 138 6.36 18.76 13.83
N THR A 139 7.09 17.95 13.04
CA THR A 139 6.94 16.49 13.06
C THR A 139 7.27 15.95 14.44
N GLY A 140 6.42 15.05 14.96
CA GLY A 140 6.67 14.39 16.25
C GLY A 140 6.19 15.15 17.50
N CYS A 141 5.57 16.33 17.39
CA CYS A 141 4.96 17.02 18.54
C CYS A 141 3.63 16.41 19.02
N GLY A 142 3.14 15.34 18.38
CA GLY A 142 1.99 14.56 18.85
C GLY A 142 0.64 14.84 18.17
N LYS A 143 0.58 15.64 17.10
CA LYS A 143 -0.66 16.04 16.39
C LYS A 143 -1.64 14.88 16.12
N THR A 144 -1.20 13.85 15.38
CA THR A 144 -2.04 12.70 15.01
C THR A 144 -2.52 11.92 16.24
N THR A 145 -1.64 11.69 17.23
CA THR A 145 -1.99 11.00 18.47
C THR A 145 -3.02 11.82 19.28
N LEU A 146 -2.87 13.14 19.32
CA LEU A 146 -3.80 14.03 20.03
C LEU A 146 -5.18 14.04 19.36
N ALA A 147 -5.24 14.07 18.02
CA ALA A 147 -6.47 13.92 17.26
C ALA A 147 -7.18 12.59 17.56
N LYS A 148 -6.43 11.47 17.59
CA LYS A 148 -6.98 10.17 17.99
C LYS A 148 -7.45 10.15 19.44
N THR A 149 -6.72 10.83 20.33
CA THR A 149 -7.10 10.96 21.75
C THR A 149 -8.43 11.69 21.89
N TYR A 150 -8.62 12.80 21.17
CA TYR A 150 -9.91 13.47 21.11
C TYR A 150 -11.03 12.53 20.61
N CYS A 151 -10.81 11.84 19.50
CA CYS A 151 -11.81 10.90 18.97
C CYS A 151 -12.16 9.81 19.99
N TYR A 152 -11.19 9.31 20.76
CA TYR A 152 -11.45 8.36 21.84
C TYR A 152 -12.30 8.98 22.96
N LEU A 153 -11.91 10.16 23.45
CA LEU A 153 -12.63 10.88 24.51
C LEU A 153 -14.07 11.18 24.10
N ALA A 154 -14.29 11.69 22.88
CA ALA A 154 -15.60 12.01 22.33
C ALA A 154 -16.38 10.78 21.80
N ASN A 155 -15.82 9.58 21.89
CA ASN A 155 -16.36 8.33 21.32
C ASN A 155 -16.67 8.41 19.82
N GLN A 156 -15.86 9.15 19.07
CA GLN A 156 -15.99 9.36 17.63
C GLN A 156 -15.25 8.28 16.84
N PRO A 157 -15.92 7.60 15.88
CA PRO A 157 -15.26 6.68 14.98
C PRO A 157 -14.37 7.46 13.99
N VAL A 158 -13.20 6.94 13.68
CA VAL A 158 -12.22 7.62 12.82
C VAL A 158 -11.81 6.77 11.63
N THR A 159 -11.55 7.41 10.50
CA THR A 159 -10.84 6.82 9.36
C THR A 159 -9.57 7.63 9.13
N GLU A 160 -8.42 6.99 9.29
CA GLU A 160 -7.11 7.62 9.11
C GLU A 160 -6.61 7.38 7.69
N LEU A 161 -6.19 8.46 7.03
CA LEU A 161 -5.55 8.43 5.72
C LEU A 161 -4.20 9.15 5.80
N SER A 162 -3.17 8.48 5.31
CA SER A 162 -1.83 9.04 5.15
C SER A 162 -1.46 9.06 3.67
N PHE A 163 -1.00 10.20 3.19
CA PHE A 163 -0.70 10.42 1.79
C PHE A 163 0.79 10.23 1.50
N SER A 164 1.08 9.64 0.34
CA SER A 164 2.39 9.69 -0.31
C SER A 164 2.23 10.35 -1.68
N GLY A 165 3.31 10.86 -2.27
CA GLY A 165 3.28 11.57 -3.57
C GLY A 165 2.60 10.79 -4.72
N ASP A 166 2.47 9.47 -4.61
CA ASP A 166 1.83 8.58 -5.60
C ASP A 166 0.34 8.27 -5.32
N THR A 167 -0.32 8.96 -4.39
CA THR A 167 -1.72 8.63 -4.02
C THR A 167 -2.71 9.07 -5.11
N THR A 168 -3.56 8.16 -5.59
CA THR A 168 -4.54 8.44 -6.65
C THR A 168 -5.95 8.71 -6.10
N LEU A 169 -6.78 9.40 -6.90
CA LEU A 169 -8.18 9.68 -6.55
C LEU A 169 -9.03 8.39 -6.42
N THR A 170 -8.67 7.33 -7.13
CA THR A 170 -9.32 6.01 -7.02
C THR A 170 -9.05 5.28 -5.70
N ASP A 171 -7.87 5.48 -5.10
CA ASP A 171 -7.56 4.91 -3.76
C ASP A 171 -8.40 5.57 -2.65
N PHE A 172 -8.89 6.77 -2.94
CA PHE A 172 -9.54 7.69 -2.02
C PHE A 172 -11.07 7.61 -2.08
N TYR A 173 -11.64 7.42 -3.29
CA TYR A 173 -13.05 7.71 -3.56
C TYR A 173 -13.90 6.51 -3.95
N THR A 174 -13.46 5.74 -4.94
CA THR A 174 -14.16 4.57 -5.44
C THR A 174 -13.16 3.61 -6.05
N SER A 175 -13.29 2.33 -5.74
CA SER A 175 -12.57 1.25 -6.42
C SER A 175 -13.55 0.39 -7.20
N VAL A 176 -13.12 -0.11 -8.36
CA VAL A 176 -13.92 -1.08 -9.12
C VAL A 176 -13.34 -2.46 -8.84
N GLU A 177 -14.12 -3.29 -8.15
CA GLU A 177 -13.76 -4.68 -7.84
C GLU A 177 -14.33 -5.61 -8.90
N VAL A 178 -13.55 -6.60 -9.35
CA VAL A 178 -14.06 -7.69 -10.20
C VAL A 178 -14.44 -8.86 -9.30
N VAL A 179 -15.73 -9.22 -9.28
CA VAL A 179 -16.26 -10.36 -8.53
C VAL A 179 -16.50 -11.52 -9.52
N ARG A 180 -16.01 -12.73 -9.18
CA ARG A 180 -16.35 -13.96 -9.92
C ARG A 180 -17.50 -14.66 -9.19
N GLY A 181 -18.63 -14.83 -9.87
CA GLY A 181 -19.75 -15.67 -9.43
C GLY A 181 -19.87 -16.94 -10.27
N SER A 182 -20.86 -17.78 -9.94
CA SER A 182 -21.25 -18.98 -10.71
C SER A 182 -21.59 -18.66 -12.16
N ASP A 183 -22.05 -17.43 -12.42
CA ASP A 183 -22.62 -17.00 -13.69
C ASP A 183 -21.63 -16.16 -14.53
N GLY A 184 -20.39 -15.94 -14.03
CA GLY A 184 -19.34 -15.20 -14.75
C GLY A 184 -18.57 -14.16 -13.90
N GLN A 185 -17.87 -13.25 -14.57
CA GLN A 185 -17.19 -12.10 -13.95
C GLN A 185 -18.07 -10.86 -14.04
N SER A 186 -18.34 -10.22 -12.90
CA SER A 186 -18.99 -8.91 -12.80
C SER A 186 -18.03 -7.88 -12.19
N THR A 187 -18.24 -6.60 -12.48
CA THR A 187 -17.53 -5.49 -11.83
C THR A 187 -18.47 -4.78 -10.87
N VAL A 188 -18.04 -4.56 -9.63
CA VAL A 188 -18.78 -3.86 -8.59
C VAL A 188 -18.03 -2.61 -8.17
N THR A 189 -18.72 -1.49 -8.09
CA THR A 189 -18.11 -0.25 -7.56
C THR A 189 -18.19 -0.25 -6.04
N VAL A 190 -17.04 -0.10 -5.38
CA VAL A 190 -16.89 -0.08 -3.93
C VAL A 190 -16.46 1.31 -3.48
N ALA A 191 -17.19 1.90 -2.53
CA ALA A 191 -16.86 3.18 -1.94
C ALA A 191 -15.46 3.16 -1.31
N GLY A 192 -14.69 4.20 -1.56
CA GLY A 192 -13.39 4.44 -0.93
C GLY A 192 -13.54 4.86 0.54
N PRO A 193 -12.45 4.80 1.31
CA PRO A 193 -12.48 5.04 2.76
C PRO A 193 -12.98 6.44 3.14
N ALA A 194 -12.77 7.46 2.30
CA ALA A 194 -13.25 8.81 2.58
C ALA A 194 -14.76 8.97 2.32
N VAL A 195 -15.27 8.37 1.22
CA VAL A 195 -16.70 8.32 0.94
C VAL A 195 -17.43 7.54 2.04
N GLU A 196 -16.85 6.42 2.49
CA GLU A 196 -17.36 5.67 3.62
C GLU A 196 -17.43 6.53 4.90
N ALA A 197 -16.39 7.29 5.21
CA ALA A 197 -16.37 8.17 6.37
C ALA A 197 -17.45 9.27 6.28
N MET A 198 -17.62 9.88 5.10
CA MET A 198 -18.62 10.92 4.84
C MET A 198 -20.05 10.40 4.97
N LEU A 199 -20.35 9.21 4.47
CA LEU A 199 -21.67 8.58 4.56
C LEU A 199 -22.00 8.12 5.99
N ARG A 200 -21.00 7.67 6.75
CA ARG A 200 -21.19 7.09 8.09
C ARG A 200 -20.99 8.08 9.24
N GLY A 201 -20.70 9.34 8.91
CA GLY A 201 -20.41 10.37 9.90
C GLY A 201 -19.19 10.07 10.74
N LYS A 202 -18.16 9.41 10.17
CA LYS A 202 -16.88 9.20 10.85
C LYS A 202 -16.05 10.48 10.78
N LYS A 203 -15.16 10.68 11.74
CA LYS A 203 -14.11 11.68 11.59
C LYS A 203 -13.08 11.19 10.59
N LEU A 204 -12.69 12.03 9.66
CA LEU A 204 -11.64 11.72 8.69
C LEU A 204 -10.34 12.38 9.15
N LEU A 205 -9.37 11.57 9.55
CA LEU A 205 -8.06 12.03 9.99
C LEU A 205 -7.09 12.05 8.80
N LEU A 206 -6.75 13.24 8.32
CA LEU A 206 -5.85 13.43 7.18
C LEU A 206 -4.45 13.78 7.66
N ASN A 207 -3.51 12.85 7.50
CA ASN A 207 -2.11 13.10 7.82
C ASN A 207 -1.40 13.77 6.63
N GLU A 208 -0.65 14.83 6.92
CA GLU A 208 0.13 15.59 5.91
C GLU A 208 -0.76 16.17 4.80
N LEU A 209 -1.73 17.01 5.19
CA LEU A 209 -2.67 17.66 4.26
C LEU A 209 -1.97 18.38 3.11
N ASN A 210 -0.78 18.91 3.35
CA ASN A 210 0.06 19.60 2.38
C ASN A 210 0.76 18.69 1.35
N MET A 211 0.61 17.38 1.45
CA MET A 211 1.02 16.40 0.43
C MET A 211 -0.12 16.01 -0.51
N LEU A 212 -1.33 16.55 -0.33
CA LEU A 212 -2.46 16.27 -1.20
C LEU A 212 -2.26 16.85 -2.59
N SER A 213 -2.60 16.07 -3.62
CA SER A 213 -2.70 16.61 -4.97
C SER A 213 -3.85 17.62 -5.07
N PRO A 214 -3.74 18.64 -5.94
CA PRO A 214 -4.81 19.63 -6.15
C PRO A 214 -6.17 19.00 -6.48
N ASP A 215 -6.15 17.89 -7.24
CA ASP A 215 -7.35 17.16 -7.65
C ASP A 215 -8.08 16.59 -6.41
N ILE A 216 -7.37 15.99 -5.45
CA ILE A 216 -7.97 15.46 -4.21
C ILE A 216 -8.42 16.60 -3.28
N LEU A 217 -7.63 17.67 -3.19
CA LEU A 217 -7.96 18.83 -2.36
C LEU A 217 -9.25 19.53 -2.80
N SER A 218 -9.49 19.66 -4.11
CA SER A 218 -10.71 20.25 -4.66
C SER A 218 -11.98 19.50 -4.23
N VAL A 219 -11.88 18.18 -4.18
CA VAL A 219 -12.97 17.28 -3.78
C VAL A 219 -13.31 17.44 -2.29
N PHE A 220 -12.31 17.51 -1.43
CA PHE A 220 -12.52 17.81 -0.01
C PHE A 220 -13.18 19.17 0.17
N THR A 221 -12.72 20.15 -0.59
CA THR A 221 -13.23 21.52 -0.56
C THR A 221 -14.72 21.54 -0.90
N GLN A 222 -15.15 20.79 -1.93
CA GLN A 222 -16.56 20.65 -2.29
C GLN A 222 -17.39 20.04 -1.15
N ALA A 223 -16.90 18.96 -0.54
CA ALA A 223 -17.57 18.30 0.59
C ALA A 223 -17.71 19.25 1.80
N MET A 224 -16.69 20.07 2.05
CA MET A 224 -16.66 21.04 3.15
C MET A 224 -17.63 22.21 2.90
N ASP A 225 -17.69 22.72 1.68
CA ASP A 225 -18.48 23.91 1.35
C ASP A 225 -19.97 23.60 1.20
N THR A 226 -20.30 22.48 0.55
CA THR A 226 -21.69 22.17 0.16
C THR A 226 -22.35 21.14 1.05
N GLY A 227 -21.55 20.35 1.79
CA GLY A 227 -22.07 19.18 2.50
C GLY A 227 -22.57 18.06 1.59
N ARG A 228 -22.28 18.16 0.29
CA ARG A 228 -22.62 17.19 -0.74
C ARG A 228 -21.40 16.82 -1.54
N LEU A 229 -21.47 15.66 -2.18
CA LEU A 229 -20.35 15.12 -2.90
C LEU A 229 -20.82 14.38 -4.15
N LEU A 230 -20.27 14.74 -5.31
CA LEU A 230 -20.58 14.03 -6.54
C LEU A 230 -19.66 12.81 -6.70
N VAL A 231 -20.22 11.61 -6.54
CA VAL A 231 -19.52 10.35 -6.77
C VAL A 231 -19.78 9.88 -8.20
N SER A 232 -18.79 10.08 -9.05
CA SER A 232 -18.85 9.69 -10.46
C SER A 232 -18.40 8.24 -10.68
N GLY A 233 -18.97 7.58 -11.69
CA GLY A 233 -18.53 6.23 -12.10
C GLY A 233 -19.13 5.07 -11.29
N THR A 234 -20.30 5.27 -10.66
CA THR A 234 -21.06 4.17 -10.04
C THR A 234 -21.88 3.40 -11.08
N GLU A 235 -22.40 2.23 -10.73
CA GLU A 235 -23.33 1.45 -11.58
C GLU A 235 -24.63 2.22 -11.91
N ARG A 236 -24.96 3.27 -11.15
CA ARG A 236 -26.10 4.17 -11.38
C ARG A 236 -25.72 5.45 -12.13
N GLY A 237 -24.47 5.58 -12.58
CA GLY A 237 -23.93 6.82 -13.15
C GLY A 237 -23.31 7.73 -12.08
N ASN A 238 -23.44 9.05 -12.26
CA ASN A 238 -23.00 10.01 -11.25
C ASN A 238 -24.05 10.10 -10.16
N VAL A 239 -23.65 9.80 -8.92
CA VAL A 239 -24.53 9.82 -7.75
C VAL A 239 -24.07 10.96 -6.85
N GLU A 240 -24.95 11.92 -6.60
CA GLU A 240 -24.73 12.89 -5.53
C GLU A 240 -25.04 12.21 -4.19
N ILE A 241 -24.08 12.28 -3.26
CA ILE A 241 -24.27 11.82 -1.89
C ILE A 241 -24.35 13.00 -0.93
N GLU A 242 -25.19 12.86 0.08
CA GLU A 242 -25.25 13.80 1.19
C GLU A 242 -24.28 13.38 2.29
N VAL A 243 -23.44 14.32 2.72
CA VAL A 243 -22.45 14.07 3.77
C VAL A 243 -23.14 14.12 5.14
N HIS A 244 -22.97 13.06 5.93
CA HIS A 244 -23.62 12.89 7.22
C HIS A 244 -23.34 14.07 8.18
N PRO A 245 -24.32 14.56 8.97
CA PRO A 245 -24.14 15.74 9.82
C PRO A 245 -23.02 15.63 10.87
N GLN A 246 -22.79 14.43 11.42
CA GLN A 246 -21.71 14.16 12.39
C GLN A 246 -20.31 14.01 11.76
N PHE A 247 -20.20 14.02 10.43
CA PHE A 247 -18.92 13.98 9.72
C PHE A 247 -18.08 15.22 10.08
N GLY A 248 -16.77 15.02 10.19
CA GLY A 248 -15.80 16.09 10.43
C GLY A 248 -14.42 15.68 9.92
N ILE A 249 -13.55 16.66 9.72
CA ILE A 249 -12.18 16.44 9.24
C ILE A 249 -11.22 16.93 10.31
N ILE A 250 -10.27 16.08 10.69
CA ILE A 250 -9.12 16.49 11.50
C ILE A 250 -7.89 16.32 10.61
N ALA A 251 -7.33 17.41 10.14
CA ALA A 251 -6.14 17.42 9.30
C ALA A 251 -4.90 17.74 10.13
N THR A 252 -3.76 17.18 9.73
CA THR A 252 -2.46 17.55 10.29
C THR A 252 -1.51 18.00 9.18
N ALA A 253 -0.69 19.01 9.45
CA ALA A 253 0.32 19.48 8.50
C ALA A 253 1.61 19.90 9.20
N ASN A 254 2.72 19.86 8.45
CA ASN A 254 4.02 20.36 8.87
C ASN A 254 4.42 21.55 7.96
N PRO A 255 4.68 22.75 8.49
CA PRO A 255 4.91 23.95 7.68
C PRO A 255 6.24 23.99 6.91
N SER A 256 7.23 23.13 7.22
CA SER A 256 8.59 23.24 6.64
C SER A 256 9.16 21.89 6.19
N TYR A 257 8.39 21.12 5.44
CA TYR A 257 8.80 19.78 4.98
C TYR A 257 9.10 19.77 3.48
N VAL A 258 10.19 19.09 3.07
CA VAL A 258 10.60 19.02 1.67
C VAL A 258 9.55 18.25 0.86
N GLY A 259 9.08 18.84 -0.25
CA GLY A 259 8.07 18.24 -1.13
C GLY A 259 6.61 18.59 -0.82
N THR A 260 6.36 19.46 0.17
CA THR A 260 4.99 19.91 0.50
C THR A 260 4.57 21.13 -0.28
N ILE A 261 3.26 21.21 -0.58
CA ILE A 261 2.63 22.37 -1.23
C ILE A 261 2.24 23.38 -0.15
N ASP A 262 2.44 24.68 -0.43
CA ASP A 262 1.95 25.73 0.44
C ASP A 262 0.41 25.69 0.52
N LEU A 263 -0.12 25.63 1.74
CA LEU A 263 -1.56 25.57 1.99
C LEU A 263 -2.14 26.95 1.68
N GLY A 264 -2.64 27.13 0.46
CA GLY A 264 -3.22 28.40 0.03
C GLY A 264 -4.27 28.93 1.02
N ARG A 265 -4.33 30.26 1.22
CA ARG A 265 -5.20 30.95 2.20
C ARG A 265 -6.68 30.55 2.15
N ALA A 266 -7.16 30.05 1.01
CA ALA A 266 -8.52 29.57 0.82
C ALA A 266 -8.82 28.28 1.61
N VAL A 267 -7.84 27.38 1.75
CA VAL A 267 -8.00 26.13 2.51
C VAL A 267 -7.98 26.42 3.99
N GLU A 268 -7.03 27.25 4.45
CA GLU A 268 -6.93 27.68 5.85
C GLU A 268 -8.24 28.28 6.38
N ARG A 269 -8.92 29.10 5.57
CA ARG A 269 -10.20 29.72 5.93
C ARG A 269 -11.29 28.71 6.26
N ARG A 270 -11.30 27.54 5.60
CA ARG A 270 -12.31 26.48 5.78
C ARG A 270 -12.12 25.67 7.06
N PHE A 271 -10.92 25.67 7.60
CA PHE A 271 -10.63 25.17 8.95
C PHE A 271 -10.89 26.24 10.04
N GLY A 272 -11.55 27.34 9.69
CA GLY A 272 -11.85 28.44 10.60
C GLY A 272 -10.59 29.15 11.08
N ARG A 273 -10.13 30.17 10.33
CA ARG A 273 -9.07 31.09 10.77
C ARG A 273 -9.46 31.68 12.14
N GLY A 274 -8.90 31.12 13.22
CA GLY A 274 -9.12 31.56 14.60
C GLY A 274 -9.44 30.44 15.60
N LEU A 275 -10.24 29.41 15.25
CA LEU A 275 -10.65 28.37 16.21
C LEU A 275 -10.26 26.94 15.82
N GLY A 276 -10.48 26.53 14.55
CA GLY A 276 -10.13 25.19 14.06
C GLY A 276 -8.71 25.07 13.50
N TYR A 277 -8.05 26.20 13.19
CA TYR A 277 -6.62 26.27 12.93
C TYR A 277 -5.85 26.33 14.25
N ILE A 278 -5.19 25.23 14.62
CA ILE A 278 -4.51 25.06 15.91
C ILE A 278 -3.03 24.82 15.67
N GLU A 279 -2.21 25.79 16.09
CA GLU A 279 -0.77 25.64 16.11
C GLU A 279 -0.33 24.85 17.35
N MET A 280 0.56 23.88 17.10
CA MET A 280 1.15 23.02 18.10
C MET A 280 2.67 23.13 18.01
N ASP A 281 3.32 23.29 19.16
CA ASP A 281 4.76 23.12 19.29
C ASP A 281 5.06 21.99 20.28
N PHE A 282 6.33 21.69 20.49
CA PHE A 282 6.77 20.83 21.58
C PHE A 282 6.35 21.43 22.93
N ILE A 283 5.84 20.56 23.80
CA ILE A 283 5.37 20.92 25.14
C ILE A 283 6.56 21.38 26.00
N PRO A 284 6.36 22.32 26.94
CA PRO A 284 7.43 22.76 27.83
C PRO A 284 8.08 21.62 28.63
N PRO A 285 9.40 21.68 28.94
CA PRO A 285 10.11 20.61 29.62
C PRO A 285 9.50 20.15 30.95
N GLU A 286 8.91 21.07 31.71
CA GLU A 286 8.22 20.83 32.97
C GLU A 286 6.96 19.96 32.81
N GLU A 287 6.29 20.07 31.67
CA GLU A 287 5.13 19.25 31.29
C GLU A 287 5.57 17.97 30.53
N GLU A 288 6.64 18.04 29.73
CA GLU A 288 7.16 16.91 28.94
C GLU A 288 7.79 15.83 29.85
N ALA A 289 8.52 16.23 30.90
CA ALA A 289 9.16 15.32 31.85
C ALA A 289 8.20 14.30 32.49
N PRO A 290 7.08 14.70 33.14
CA PRO A 290 6.13 13.74 33.69
C PRO A 290 5.42 12.93 32.60
N ALA A 291 5.19 13.49 31.41
CA ALA A 291 4.60 12.76 30.29
C ALA A 291 5.51 11.62 29.79
N ILE A 292 6.82 11.86 29.69
CA ILE A 292 7.82 10.84 29.35
C ILE A 292 7.78 9.70 30.38
N GLY A 293 7.73 10.03 31.67
CA GLY A 293 7.69 9.03 32.75
C GLY A 293 6.46 8.13 32.68
N HIS A 294 5.26 8.72 32.47
CA HIS A 294 4.02 7.97 32.32
C HIS A 294 4.05 7.04 31.09
N GLU A 295 4.48 7.57 29.95
CA GLU A 295 4.50 6.79 28.70
C GLU A 295 5.56 5.68 28.73
N LEU A 296 6.71 5.90 29.37
CA LEU A 296 7.71 4.86 29.59
C LEU A 296 7.18 3.75 30.47
N ALA A 297 6.60 4.09 31.63
CA ALA A 297 6.01 3.12 32.54
C ALA A 297 4.93 2.29 31.86
N ARG A 298 4.05 2.93 31.08
CA ARG A 298 3.04 2.25 30.26
C ARG A 298 3.67 1.29 29.25
N THR A 299 4.70 1.74 28.53
CA THR A 299 5.39 0.93 27.52
C THR A 299 6.05 -0.30 28.13
N LEU A 300 6.62 -0.17 29.33
CA LEU A 300 7.29 -1.28 30.04
C LEU A 300 6.29 -2.23 30.72
N ALA A 301 5.13 -1.73 31.18
CA ALA A 301 4.10 -2.51 31.85
C ALA A 301 3.22 -3.37 30.91
N VAL A 302 3.41 -3.27 29.60
CA VAL A 302 2.57 -4.01 28.63
C VAL A 302 2.63 -5.53 28.90
N GLY A 303 1.49 -6.09 29.31
CA GLY A 303 1.33 -7.51 29.59
C GLY A 303 1.83 -7.98 30.98
N SER A 304 2.08 -7.06 31.92
CA SER A 304 2.35 -7.37 33.32
C SER A 304 1.21 -6.92 34.24
N GLU A 305 1.09 -7.55 35.41
CA GLU A 305 0.17 -7.14 36.49
C GLU A 305 0.80 -6.09 37.43
N LEU A 306 2.00 -5.59 37.09
CA LEU A 306 2.75 -4.67 37.93
C LEU A 306 2.13 -3.27 37.89
N ASP A 307 2.23 -2.58 39.03
CA ASP A 307 1.92 -1.16 39.11
C ASP A 307 2.89 -0.33 38.24
N PRO A 308 2.39 0.42 37.23
CA PRO A 308 3.22 1.30 36.41
C PRO A 308 3.98 2.36 37.20
N ALA A 309 3.54 2.72 38.41
CA ALA A 309 4.23 3.71 39.24
C ALA A 309 5.69 3.31 39.56
N GLY A 310 5.94 2.02 39.80
CA GLY A 310 7.28 1.49 40.12
C GLY A 310 8.25 1.44 38.94
N LEU A 311 7.78 1.71 37.71
CA LEU A 311 8.58 1.70 36.48
C LEU A 311 8.99 3.11 36.02
N ARG A 312 8.73 4.14 36.84
CA ARG A 312 9.04 5.53 36.51
C ARG A 312 10.47 5.90 36.93
N PRO A 313 11.26 6.51 36.04
CA PRO A 313 12.56 7.06 36.41
C PRO A 313 12.42 8.20 37.44
N PRO A 314 13.49 8.54 38.17
CA PRO A 314 13.50 9.69 39.06
C PRO A 314 13.09 10.98 38.34
N ALA A 315 12.27 11.81 39.01
CA ALA A 315 11.76 13.05 38.43
C ALA A 315 12.87 14.05 38.01
N ASP A 316 14.02 14.02 38.70
CA ASP A 316 15.19 14.81 38.32
C ASP A 316 15.77 14.39 36.96
N LEU A 317 15.93 13.08 36.73
CA LEU A 317 16.41 12.56 35.45
C LEU A 317 15.44 12.90 34.31
N LEU A 318 14.13 12.77 34.54
CA LEU A 318 13.11 13.13 33.55
C LEU A 318 13.18 14.62 33.18
N ARG A 319 13.40 15.51 34.16
CA ARG A 319 13.59 16.95 33.93
C ARG A 319 14.85 17.24 33.13
N ARG A 320 15.97 16.57 33.44
CA ARG A 320 17.22 16.70 32.66
C ARG A 320 17.05 16.24 31.21
N VAL A 321 16.39 15.11 30.99
CA VAL A 321 16.11 14.58 29.65
C VAL A 321 15.21 15.51 28.83
N ALA A 322 14.12 16.00 29.42
CA ALA A 322 13.23 16.94 28.75
C ALA A 322 13.93 18.30 28.49
N GLY A 323 14.71 18.78 29.45
CA GLY A 323 15.50 20.01 29.33
C GLY A 323 16.53 19.91 28.19
N LEU A 324 17.30 18.83 28.14
CA LEU A 324 18.24 18.55 27.05
C LEU A 324 17.54 18.53 25.69
N ALA A 325 16.40 17.86 25.58
CA ALA A 325 15.66 17.80 24.33
C ALA A 325 15.19 19.18 23.86
N ALA A 326 14.69 20.01 24.78
CA ALA A 326 14.30 21.38 24.48
C ALA A 326 15.48 22.26 24.07
N GLU A 327 16.64 22.09 24.72
CA GLU A 327 17.88 22.76 24.34
C GLU A 327 18.31 22.37 22.91
N LEU A 328 18.42 21.06 22.62
CA LEU A 328 18.82 20.56 21.30
C LEU A 328 17.86 21.01 20.20
N ARG A 329 16.54 21.05 20.47
CA ARG A 329 15.52 21.54 19.53
C ARG A 329 15.65 23.05 19.25
N ARG A 330 16.16 23.85 20.19
CA ARG A 330 16.33 25.31 20.05
C ARG A 330 17.74 25.72 19.63
N HIS A 331 18.68 24.78 19.60
CA HIS A 331 20.07 25.08 19.32
C HIS A 331 20.26 25.65 17.90
N PRO A 332 20.97 26.78 17.72
CA PRO A 332 21.06 27.46 16.42
C PRO A 332 21.63 26.60 15.28
N GLN A 333 22.59 25.72 15.58
CA GLN A 333 23.28 24.92 14.56
C GLN A 333 22.57 23.59 14.22
N ILE A 334 21.72 23.05 15.10
CA ILE A 334 21.14 21.70 14.94
C ILE A 334 19.62 21.65 15.10
N GLY A 335 19.03 22.69 15.68
CA GLY A 335 17.61 22.72 16.04
C GLY A 335 16.69 22.47 14.86
N GLU A 336 17.01 23.02 13.68
CA GLU A 336 16.19 22.83 12.47
C GLU A 336 16.02 21.34 12.11
N VAL A 337 17.12 20.58 12.08
CA VAL A 337 17.10 19.15 11.77
C VAL A 337 16.52 18.36 12.95
N VAL A 338 16.96 18.66 14.16
CA VAL A 338 16.59 17.95 15.39
C VAL A 338 15.09 18.09 15.69
N ARG A 339 14.47 19.26 15.47
CA ARG A 339 13.03 19.48 15.69
C ARG A 339 12.15 18.54 14.87
N SER A 340 12.62 18.06 13.71
CA SER A 340 11.87 17.12 12.89
C SER A 340 12.06 15.65 13.29
N ARG A 341 13.08 15.33 14.11
CA ARG A 341 13.54 13.96 14.40
C ARG A 341 13.57 13.58 15.89
N LEU A 342 13.66 14.56 16.79
CA LEU A 342 13.73 14.37 18.24
C LEU A 342 12.38 14.67 18.91
N SER A 343 11.48 13.69 18.85
CA SER A 343 10.16 13.75 19.49
C SER A 343 10.19 13.36 20.97
N THR A 344 9.15 13.68 21.73
CA THR A 344 8.95 13.18 23.11
C THR A 344 8.99 11.65 23.15
N ARG A 345 8.41 11.01 22.14
CA ARG A 345 8.42 9.56 21.95
C ARG A 345 9.85 9.01 21.75
N SER A 346 10.73 9.77 21.09
CA SER A 346 12.15 9.42 20.98
C SER A 346 12.84 9.36 22.35
N LEU A 347 12.50 10.29 23.26
CA LEU A 347 13.05 10.34 24.62
C LEU A 347 12.58 9.16 25.48
N VAL A 348 11.30 8.81 25.37
CA VAL A 348 10.76 7.58 25.98
C VAL A 348 11.54 6.35 25.51
N TYR A 349 11.92 6.30 24.24
CA TYR A 349 12.74 5.20 23.72
C TYR A 349 14.17 5.22 24.22
N TRP A 350 14.79 6.38 24.39
CA TRP A 350 16.15 6.43 24.94
C TRP A 350 16.18 5.82 26.34
N LEU A 351 15.21 6.21 27.18
CA LEU A 351 15.08 5.67 28.52
C LEU A 351 14.71 4.17 28.50
N GLY A 352 13.78 3.76 27.64
CA GLY A 352 13.42 2.35 27.50
C GLY A 352 14.58 1.48 27.04
N LEU A 353 15.35 1.94 26.04
CA LEU A 353 16.53 1.25 25.54
C LEU A 353 17.61 1.18 26.62
N ALA A 354 17.88 2.27 27.34
CA ALA A 354 18.85 2.29 28.45
C ALA A 354 18.43 1.32 29.58
N ALA A 355 17.15 1.35 29.97
CA ALA A 355 16.61 0.45 31.01
C ALA A 355 16.76 -1.04 30.65
N ILE A 356 16.53 -1.40 29.38
CA ILE A 356 16.53 -2.80 28.95
C ILE A 356 17.92 -3.30 28.60
N SER A 357 18.70 -2.51 27.84
CA SER A 357 20.05 -2.88 27.40
C SER A 357 21.10 -2.77 28.52
N GLY A 358 20.84 -1.98 29.57
CA GLY A 358 21.80 -1.70 30.63
C GLY A 358 22.91 -0.70 30.24
N LEU A 359 22.82 -0.11 29.04
CA LEU A 359 23.68 0.98 28.61
C LEU A 359 23.38 2.26 29.42
N THR A 360 24.38 3.14 29.51
CA THR A 360 24.16 4.48 30.06
C THR A 360 23.26 5.28 29.14
N LEU A 361 22.49 6.20 29.71
CA LEU A 361 21.55 7.00 28.93
C LEU A 361 22.28 7.89 27.92
N ALA A 362 23.46 8.41 28.29
CA ALA A 362 24.33 9.16 27.38
C ALA A 362 24.75 8.33 26.16
N GLU A 363 25.17 7.07 26.34
CA GLU A 363 25.54 6.19 25.22
C GLU A 363 24.37 5.94 24.26
N VAL A 364 23.17 5.73 24.78
CA VAL A 364 21.95 5.56 23.96
C VAL A 364 21.63 6.84 23.19
N ALA A 365 21.70 8.00 23.86
CA ALA A 365 21.42 9.30 23.25
C ALA A 365 22.44 9.65 22.15
N ARG A 366 23.76 9.44 22.39
CA ARG A 366 24.81 9.65 21.37
C ARG A 366 24.57 8.79 20.13
N ARG A 367 24.21 7.52 20.32
CA ARG A 367 23.87 6.62 19.20
C ARG A 367 22.64 7.10 18.41
N ALA A 368 21.61 7.60 19.10
CA ALA A 368 20.44 8.16 18.44
C ALA A 368 20.78 9.43 17.62
N MET A 369 21.79 10.20 18.03
CA MET A 369 22.26 11.36 17.28
C MET A 369 22.93 11.02 15.95
N LEU A 370 23.41 9.78 15.75
CA LEU A 370 23.98 9.36 14.46
C LEU A 370 22.99 9.48 13.30
N THR A 371 21.70 9.24 13.55
CA THR A 371 20.63 9.36 12.54
C THR A 371 19.82 10.67 12.67
N THR A 372 19.96 11.36 13.80
CA THR A 372 19.19 12.57 14.11
C THR A 372 19.93 13.86 13.74
N ALA A 373 21.25 13.93 13.99
CA ALA A 373 22.07 15.10 13.74
C ALA A 373 23.02 14.89 12.54
N PRO A 374 23.24 15.94 11.72
CA PRO A 374 24.20 15.89 10.62
C PRO A 374 25.64 15.75 11.15
N PRO A 375 26.56 15.09 10.40
CA PRO A 375 27.91 14.75 10.87
C PRO A 375 28.67 15.91 11.51
N GLU A 376 28.64 17.08 10.87
CA GLU A 376 29.31 18.32 11.27
C GLU A 376 28.84 18.88 12.62
N ALA A 377 27.64 18.49 13.08
CA ALA A 377 27.03 19.04 14.29
C ALA A 377 26.80 18.00 15.40
N ARG A 378 27.27 16.76 15.19
CA ARG A 378 27.21 15.69 16.20
C ARG A 378 28.08 15.99 17.42
N ALA A 379 29.23 16.63 17.22
CA ALA A 379 30.14 16.97 18.32
C ALA A 379 29.45 17.84 19.39
N VAL A 380 28.74 18.88 18.95
CA VAL A 380 27.96 19.76 19.82
C VAL A 380 26.83 19.00 20.53
N ALA A 381 26.13 18.12 19.81
CA ALA A 381 25.09 17.29 20.42
C ALA A 381 25.64 16.34 21.49
N TYR A 382 26.82 15.74 21.26
CA TYR A 382 27.47 14.84 22.22
C TYR A 382 27.90 15.57 23.49
N GLU A 383 28.50 16.76 23.36
CA GLU A 383 28.88 17.59 24.50
C GLU A 383 27.69 17.88 25.40
N ARG A 384 26.56 18.33 24.83
CA ARG A 384 25.32 18.59 25.59
C ARG A 384 24.72 17.34 26.22
N ILE A 385 24.77 16.21 25.52
CA ILE A 385 24.32 14.92 26.06
C ILE A 385 25.16 14.52 27.29
N ASP A 386 26.47 14.66 27.20
CA ASP A 386 27.40 14.24 28.25
C ASP A 386 27.26 15.14 29.50
N GLU A 387 27.10 16.45 29.29
CA GLU A 387 26.81 17.42 30.36
C GLU A 387 25.50 17.10 31.10
N ALA A 388 24.42 16.83 30.36
CA ALA A 388 23.09 16.67 30.92
C ALA A 388 22.81 15.28 31.51
N LEU A 389 23.22 14.21 30.82
CA LEU A 389 22.83 12.84 31.16
C LEU A 389 23.87 12.10 31.99
N ARG A 390 25.16 12.50 31.90
CA ARG A 390 26.30 11.82 32.55
C ARG A 390 26.36 10.32 32.21
N GLU A 391 27.36 9.59 32.72
CA GLU A 391 27.43 8.12 32.59
C GLU A 391 26.50 7.40 33.61
N GLU A 392 25.27 7.90 33.74
CA GLU A 392 24.25 7.39 34.66
C GLU A 392 23.53 6.17 34.04
N ARG A 393 23.44 5.07 34.81
CA ARG A 393 22.70 3.87 34.42
C ARG A 393 21.29 3.90 35.00
N LEU A 394 20.31 3.59 34.17
CA LEU A 394 18.92 3.55 34.60
C LEU A 394 18.60 2.18 35.23
N ALA A 395 18.45 2.16 36.56
CA ALA A 395 18.09 0.96 37.32
C ALA A 395 16.58 0.94 37.59
N LEU A 396 15.83 0.25 36.74
CA LEU A 396 14.40 -0.03 36.93
C LEU A 396 14.19 -1.51 37.25
N ASP A 397 13.26 -1.84 38.15
CA ASP A 397 12.88 -3.23 38.40
C ASP A 397 11.94 -3.73 37.30
N LEU A 398 12.53 -4.37 36.29
CA LEU A 398 11.80 -4.93 35.16
C LEU A 398 11.24 -6.33 35.44
N ARG A 399 11.41 -6.91 36.64
CA ARG A 399 10.94 -8.27 36.94
C ARG A 399 9.43 -8.37 36.74
N GLY A 400 8.99 -9.37 35.99
CA GLY A 400 7.57 -9.58 35.66
C GLY A 400 7.05 -8.79 34.46
N THR A 401 7.84 -7.85 33.90
CA THR A 401 7.51 -7.17 32.63
C THR A 401 7.90 -8.01 31.41
N ALA A 402 7.37 -7.66 30.23
CA ALA A 402 7.84 -8.23 28.97
C ALA A 402 9.35 -7.97 28.76
N ALA A 403 9.82 -6.79 29.17
CA ALA A 403 11.23 -6.40 29.16
C ALA A 403 12.10 -7.22 30.15
N GLY A 404 11.52 -7.72 31.24
CA GLY A 404 12.16 -8.63 32.18
C GLY A 404 12.43 -10.04 31.63
N ARG A 405 11.87 -10.38 30.46
CA ARG A 405 12.07 -11.67 29.75
C ARG A 405 13.18 -11.59 28.69
N ARG A 406 14.19 -10.76 28.92
CA ARG A 406 15.37 -10.56 28.06
C ARG A 406 16.18 -11.85 27.88
N VAL A 407 16.92 -11.95 26.78
CA VAL A 407 17.95 -12.98 26.63
C VAL A 407 19.08 -12.68 27.61
N ALA A 408 19.54 -13.72 28.29
CA ALA A 408 20.81 -13.64 29.01
C ALA A 408 21.94 -13.70 27.96
N TRP A 409 22.54 -12.55 27.67
CA TRP A 409 23.64 -12.46 26.73
C TRP A 409 24.89 -13.13 27.34
N PRO A 410 25.51 -14.11 26.65
CA PRO A 410 26.69 -14.79 27.15
C PRO A 410 27.89 -13.84 27.20
N ALA A 411 28.77 -14.03 28.19
CA ALA A 411 30.03 -13.29 28.26
C ALA A 411 30.93 -13.63 27.06
N LEU A 412 31.60 -12.63 26.51
CA LEU A 412 32.62 -12.85 25.49
C LEU A 412 33.82 -13.62 26.09
N SER A 413 34.50 -14.41 25.28
CA SER A 413 35.73 -15.11 25.72
C SER A 413 36.83 -14.11 26.07
N ALA A 414 37.92 -14.59 26.68
CA ALA A 414 39.11 -13.78 26.96
C ALA A 414 39.72 -13.12 25.70
N GLN A 415 39.44 -13.64 24.50
CA GLN A 415 39.87 -13.10 23.22
C GLN A 415 38.89 -12.07 22.64
N GLY A 416 37.82 -11.73 23.36
CA GLY A 416 36.82 -10.75 22.95
C GLY A 416 35.83 -11.24 21.88
N VAL A 417 35.79 -12.54 21.59
CA VAL A 417 34.87 -13.14 20.60
C VAL A 417 34.14 -14.36 21.16
N LEU A 418 32.95 -14.68 20.64
CA LEU A 418 32.19 -15.87 21.03
C LEU A 418 31.57 -16.55 19.80
N PRO A 419 31.84 -17.84 19.53
CA PRO A 419 31.16 -18.56 18.45
C PRO A 419 29.65 -18.65 18.72
N VAL A 420 28.81 -18.31 17.74
CA VAL A 420 27.34 -18.41 17.92
C VAL A 420 26.89 -19.86 18.15
N ALA A 421 27.62 -20.82 17.58
CA ALA A 421 27.40 -22.25 17.79
C ALA A 421 27.57 -22.69 19.26
N ALA A 422 28.37 -21.96 20.05
CA ALA A 422 28.63 -22.28 21.46
C ALA A 422 27.55 -21.73 22.42
N ILE A 423 26.59 -20.95 21.92
CA ILE A 423 25.55 -20.33 22.73
C ILE A 423 24.38 -21.29 22.88
N GLN A 424 24.04 -21.62 24.13
CA GLN A 424 22.91 -22.51 24.45
C GLN A 424 21.60 -21.87 23.97
N ARG A 425 20.86 -22.58 23.12
CA ARG A 425 19.58 -22.08 22.57
C ARG A 425 18.54 -21.96 23.68
N ALA A 426 17.77 -20.86 23.65
CA ALA A 426 16.51 -20.85 24.37
C ALA A 426 15.59 -21.95 23.82
N ASP A 427 14.93 -22.69 24.71
CA ASP A 427 14.05 -23.79 24.37
C ASP A 427 13.00 -23.33 23.34
N GLN A 428 12.82 -24.08 22.25
CA GLN A 428 11.88 -23.71 21.18
C GLN A 428 10.45 -23.89 21.69
N ARG A 429 9.94 -22.88 22.41
CA ARG A 429 8.51 -22.84 22.71
C ARG A 429 7.77 -22.56 21.41
N VAL A 430 7.22 -23.64 20.82
CA VAL A 430 6.24 -23.57 19.75
C VAL A 430 5.00 -22.88 20.32
N HIS A 431 4.95 -21.56 20.22
CA HIS A 431 3.71 -20.86 20.40
C HIS A 431 2.96 -20.95 19.09
N THR A 432 2.18 -22.02 18.94
CA THR A 432 1.11 -22.05 17.94
C THR A 432 0.24 -20.84 18.25
N PRO A 433 0.13 -19.83 17.35
CA PRO A 433 -0.72 -18.69 17.63
C PRO A 433 -2.09 -19.25 17.98
N HIS A 434 -2.68 -18.78 19.09
CA HIS A 434 -4.04 -19.17 19.46
C HIS A 434 -4.92 -19.11 18.22
N HIS A 435 -5.38 -20.28 17.76
CA HIS A 435 -6.48 -20.32 16.84
C HIS A 435 -7.61 -19.60 17.57
N HIS A 436 -8.09 -18.49 16.99
CA HIS A 436 -9.41 -18.03 17.36
C HIS A 436 -10.34 -19.21 17.04
N ASP A 437 -10.96 -19.81 18.08
CA ASP A 437 -11.79 -21.03 18.01
C ASP A 437 -13.03 -20.90 17.11
N GLN A 438 -13.18 -19.79 16.40
CA GLN A 438 -14.30 -19.53 15.52
C GLN A 438 -13.92 -19.80 14.05
N PRO A 439 -14.77 -20.51 13.29
CA PRO A 439 -14.56 -20.75 11.88
C PRO A 439 -14.44 -19.43 11.11
N VAL A 440 -13.39 -19.34 10.29
CA VAL A 440 -13.14 -18.21 9.40
C VAL A 440 -13.43 -18.62 7.97
N VAL A 441 -14.30 -17.88 7.30
CA VAL A 441 -14.55 -18.03 5.86
C VAL A 441 -13.37 -17.44 5.12
N HIS A 442 -12.79 -18.22 4.19
CA HIS A 442 -11.68 -17.76 3.37
C HIS A 442 -12.14 -17.59 1.94
N ARG A 443 -11.78 -16.46 1.32
CA ARG A 443 -11.97 -16.24 -0.10
C ARG A 443 -10.73 -16.79 -0.82
N VAL A 444 -10.91 -17.84 -1.62
CA VAL A 444 -9.82 -18.44 -2.40
C VAL A 444 -9.40 -17.47 -3.50
N ARG A 445 -8.12 -17.11 -3.51
CA ARG A 445 -7.52 -16.17 -4.46
C ARG A 445 -6.71 -16.87 -5.53
N TYR A 446 -6.10 -18.01 -5.20
CA TYR A 446 -5.31 -18.79 -6.13
C TYR A 446 -5.34 -20.27 -5.73
N GLN A 447 -5.30 -21.15 -6.72
CA GLN A 447 -5.24 -22.59 -6.53
C GLN A 447 -4.29 -23.19 -7.58
N ARG A 448 -3.45 -24.14 -7.17
CA ARG A 448 -2.56 -24.88 -8.06
C ARG A 448 -2.41 -26.33 -7.59
N VAL A 449 -2.06 -27.22 -8.49
CA VAL A 449 -1.58 -28.57 -8.17
C VAL A 449 -0.08 -28.58 -8.47
N LEU A 450 0.73 -28.96 -7.48
CA LEU A 450 2.18 -29.03 -7.59
C LEU A 450 2.63 -30.30 -8.33
N ALA A 451 3.91 -30.36 -8.71
CA ALA A 451 4.46 -31.50 -9.44
C ALA A 451 4.36 -32.81 -8.64
N ASP A 452 4.40 -32.72 -7.31
CA ASP A 452 4.21 -33.84 -6.40
C ASP A 452 2.73 -34.26 -6.25
N GLY A 453 1.79 -33.65 -6.97
CA GLY A 453 0.35 -33.91 -6.92
C GLY A 453 -0.36 -33.28 -5.72
N SER A 454 0.34 -32.55 -4.85
CA SER A 454 -0.25 -31.79 -3.76
C SER A 454 -1.05 -30.62 -4.31
N ARG A 455 -2.27 -30.45 -3.82
CA ARG A 455 -3.14 -29.33 -4.15
C ARG A 455 -2.91 -28.18 -3.17
N VAL A 456 -2.59 -27.01 -3.70
CA VAL A 456 -2.29 -25.82 -2.92
C VAL A 456 -3.36 -24.76 -3.15
N LEU A 457 -3.89 -24.23 -2.05
CA LEU A 457 -4.85 -23.14 -2.01
C LEU A 457 -4.22 -21.92 -1.35
N ILE A 458 -4.36 -20.76 -1.98
CA ILE A 458 -4.03 -19.47 -1.39
C ILE A 458 -5.34 -18.71 -1.20
N GLY A 459 -5.69 -18.42 0.05
CA GLY A 459 -6.93 -17.71 0.37
C GLY A 459 -6.74 -16.61 1.41
N GLU A 460 -7.52 -15.55 1.31
CA GLU A 460 -7.58 -14.50 2.33
C GLU A 460 -8.71 -14.78 3.32
N PRO A 461 -8.53 -14.52 4.63
CA PRO A 461 -9.65 -14.53 5.57
C PRO A 461 -10.61 -13.39 5.19
N PHE A 462 -11.88 -13.73 4.98
CA PHE A 462 -12.90 -12.81 4.47
C PHE A 462 -13.83 -12.33 5.58
N THR A 463 -14.43 -13.26 6.32
CA THR A 463 -15.37 -12.98 7.42
C THR A 463 -15.33 -14.08 8.46
N ARG A 464 -15.59 -13.72 9.72
CA ARG A 464 -16.00 -14.69 10.74
C ARG A 464 -17.48 -15.05 10.54
N GLN A 465 -17.91 -16.18 11.08
CA GLN A 465 -19.33 -16.57 11.07
C GLN A 465 -20.25 -15.56 11.79
N ASP A 466 -19.72 -14.75 12.71
CA ASP A 466 -20.47 -13.67 13.39
C ASP A 466 -20.58 -12.38 12.56
N GLY A 467 -20.14 -12.40 11.30
CA GLY A 467 -20.18 -11.24 10.40
C GLY A 467 -19.00 -10.27 10.57
N ALA A 468 -18.15 -10.45 11.58
CA ALA A 468 -17.00 -9.57 11.79
C ALA A 468 -15.97 -9.73 10.66
N ARG A 469 -15.61 -8.60 10.03
CA ARG A 469 -14.50 -8.54 9.06
C ARG A 469 -13.17 -8.78 9.78
N ILE A 470 -12.31 -9.60 9.19
CA ILE A 470 -10.99 -9.94 9.73
C ILE A 470 -9.90 -9.26 8.89
N GLY A 471 -8.81 -8.85 9.55
CA GLY A 471 -7.65 -8.24 8.90
C GLY A 471 -6.97 -9.13 7.84
N LEU A 472 -6.25 -8.44 6.95
CA LEU A 472 -5.68 -8.91 5.67
C LEU A 472 -4.52 -9.91 5.81
N GLY A 473 -4.36 -10.76 4.78
CA GLY A 473 -3.21 -11.66 4.58
C GLY A 473 -3.54 -12.90 3.74
N LEU A 474 -2.73 -13.21 2.71
CA LEU A 474 -2.83 -14.46 1.96
C LEU A 474 -2.40 -15.65 2.83
N LYS A 475 -3.17 -16.74 2.82
CA LYS A 475 -2.84 -17.98 3.53
C LYS A 475 -2.58 -19.10 2.55
N LEU A 476 -1.42 -19.73 2.67
CA LEU A 476 -1.10 -20.98 2.00
C LEU A 476 -1.74 -22.16 2.75
N ARG A 477 -2.51 -23.00 2.05
CA ARG A 477 -2.96 -24.30 2.51
C ARG A 477 -2.54 -25.35 1.50
N VAL A 478 -1.85 -26.38 1.97
CA VAL A 478 -1.43 -27.50 1.15
C VAL A 478 -2.32 -28.69 1.51
N TYR A 479 -2.77 -29.41 0.50
CA TYR A 479 -3.55 -30.63 0.59
C TYR A 479 -2.78 -31.70 -0.17
N ASP A 480 -2.64 -32.89 0.40
CA ASP A 480 -2.00 -33.99 -0.29
C ASP A 480 -2.89 -34.53 -1.43
N ARG A 481 -2.38 -35.55 -2.14
CA ARG A 481 -3.10 -36.23 -3.25
C ARG A 481 -4.45 -36.84 -2.83
N THR A 482 -4.63 -37.12 -1.54
CA THR A 482 -5.87 -37.69 -0.99
C THR A 482 -6.87 -36.61 -0.55
N GLY A 483 -6.50 -35.33 -0.68
CA GLY A 483 -7.32 -34.19 -0.28
C GLY A 483 -7.26 -33.88 1.22
N ARG A 484 -6.35 -34.51 1.97
CA ARG A 484 -6.16 -34.20 3.39
C ARG A 484 -5.24 -32.99 3.53
N GLN A 485 -5.61 -32.08 4.43
CA GLN A 485 -4.80 -30.88 4.66
C GLN A 485 -3.45 -31.28 5.29
N VAL A 486 -2.36 -30.88 4.63
CA VAL A 486 -0.99 -31.00 5.13
C VAL A 486 -0.80 -29.96 6.23
N VAL A 487 -0.39 -30.43 7.41
CA VAL A 487 -0.12 -29.59 8.59
C VAL A 487 1.37 -29.52 8.95
N ASP A 488 2.19 -30.36 8.31
CA ASP A 488 3.65 -30.37 8.49
C ASP A 488 4.27 -29.06 7.98
N PRO A 489 4.92 -28.26 8.85
CA PRO A 489 5.55 -27.00 8.46
C PRO A 489 6.64 -27.15 7.40
N GLU A 490 7.38 -28.27 7.38
CA GLU A 490 8.44 -28.46 6.38
C GLU A 490 7.89 -28.77 5.00
N ALA A 491 6.85 -29.61 4.91
CA ALA A 491 6.12 -29.86 3.67
C ALA A 491 5.45 -28.58 3.14
N ILE A 492 4.87 -27.76 4.02
CA ILE A 492 4.29 -26.46 3.63
C ILE A 492 5.37 -25.51 3.11
N GLU A 493 6.57 -25.50 3.71
CA GLU A 493 7.68 -24.66 3.24
C GLU A 493 8.27 -25.16 1.91
N ARG A 494 8.35 -26.48 1.69
CA ARG A 494 8.73 -27.04 0.37
C ARG A 494 7.74 -26.63 -0.71
N ALA A 495 6.44 -26.76 -0.44
CA ALA A 495 5.39 -26.29 -1.34
C ALA A 495 5.46 -24.77 -1.58
N ALA A 496 5.77 -23.97 -0.55
CA ALA A 496 5.98 -22.53 -0.68
C ALA A 496 7.24 -22.22 -1.51
N ALA A 497 8.33 -22.95 -1.32
CA ALA A 497 9.58 -22.80 -2.07
C ALA A 497 9.39 -23.19 -3.55
N GLU A 498 8.64 -24.24 -3.83
CA GLU A 498 8.25 -24.62 -5.21
C GLU A 498 7.34 -23.57 -5.83
N LEU A 499 6.35 -23.05 -5.10
CA LEU A 499 5.55 -21.91 -5.55
C LEU A 499 6.39 -20.68 -5.89
N ARG A 500 7.40 -20.38 -5.08
CA ARG A 500 8.34 -19.27 -5.34
C ARG A 500 9.24 -19.56 -6.54
N GLY A 501 9.87 -20.73 -6.58
CA GLY A 501 10.88 -21.09 -7.56
C GLY A 501 10.31 -21.41 -8.94
N SER A 502 9.19 -22.14 -9.00
CA SER A 502 8.60 -22.63 -10.25
C SER A 502 7.45 -21.76 -10.75
N TYR A 503 6.83 -20.95 -9.88
CA TYR A 503 5.64 -20.18 -10.23
C TYR A 503 5.72 -18.69 -9.86
N GLY A 504 6.83 -18.22 -9.28
CA GLY A 504 7.00 -16.83 -8.87
C GLY A 504 6.00 -16.34 -7.82
N VAL A 505 5.28 -17.25 -7.16
CA VAL A 505 4.23 -16.92 -6.18
C VAL A 505 4.84 -16.84 -4.79
N ASN A 506 5.08 -15.62 -4.33
CA ASN A 506 5.46 -15.35 -2.94
C ASN A 506 4.23 -15.40 -2.03
N VAL A 507 4.07 -16.49 -1.29
CA VAL A 507 3.12 -16.57 -0.16
C VAL A 507 3.92 -16.66 1.13
N PRO A 508 3.75 -15.73 2.08
CA PRO A 508 4.43 -15.83 3.35
C PRO A 508 3.98 -17.10 4.08
N CYS A 509 4.93 -17.93 4.51
CA CYS A 509 4.66 -18.97 5.49
C CYS A 509 4.33 -18.25 6.81
N ARG A 510 3.04 -18.22 7.17
CA ARG A 510 2.53 -17.47 8.34
C ARG A 510 3.16 -17.90 9.67
N ILE A 511 3.77 -19.08 9.70
CA ILE A 511 4.40 -19.66 10.88
C ILE A 511 5.90 -19.28 10.97
N GLY A 512 6.47 -18.61 9.94
CA GLY A 512 7.91 -18.34 9.81
C GLY A 512 8.73 -19.62 9.66
N HIS A 513 10.05 -19.52 9.50
CA HIS A 513 10.96 -20.66 9.59
C HIS A 513 11.96 -20.46 10.75
N PRO A 514 12.44 -21.52 11.40
CA PRO A 514 13.56 -21.37 12.31
C PRO A 514 14.80 -20.95 11.48
N PRO A 515 15.56 -19.92 11.91
CA PRO A 515 16.82 -19.58 11.26
C PRO A 515 17.83 -20.73 11.44
N ARG A 516 18.59 -21.06 10.38
CA ARG A 516 19.63 -22.09 10.44
C ARG A 516 20.91 -21.47 11.00
N LEU A 517 21.69 -22.25 11.74
CA LEU A 517 22.98 -21.79 12.27
C LEU A 517 23.92 -21.28 11.14
N ALA A 518 23.90 -21.92 9.97
CA ALA A 518 24.68 -21.51 8.80
C ALA A 518 24.34 -20.10 8.27
N ASP A 519 23.13 -19.60 8.56
CA ASP A 519 22.66 -18.28 8.09
C ASP A 519 22.86 -17.17 9.15
N THR A 520 23.43 -17.52 10.31
CA THR A 520 23.73 -16.59 11.42
C THR A 520 25.15 -16.02 11.31
N LEU A 521 25.48 -15.07 12.19
CA LEU A 521 26.87 -14.65 12.37
C LEU A 521 27.70 -15.83 12.90
N VAL A 522 28.92 -16.00 12.39
CA VAL A 522 29.81 -17.07 12.85
C VAL A 522 30.32 -16.77 14.27
N TYR A 523 30.71 -15.52 14.52
CA TYR A 523 31.21 -15.04 15.80
C TYR A 523 30.47 -13.76 16.24
N LEU A 524 30.24 -13.64 17.54
CA LEU A 524 29.90 -12.38 18.19
C LEU A 524 31.18 -11.65 18.58
N THR A 525 31.26 -10.37 18.25
CA THR A 525 32.29 -9.42 18.68
C THR A 525 31.65 -8.42 19.65
N PRO A 526 32.42 -7.57 20.35
CA PRO A 526 31.84 -6.56 21.23
C PRO A 526 30.86 -5.65 20.48
N THR A 527 31.15 -5.35 19.22
CA THR A 527 30.31 -4.49 18.37
C THR A 527 29.02 -5.18 17.94
N THR A 528 29.09 -6.43 17.46
CA THR A 528 27.87 -7.13 17.01
C THR A 528 26.99 -7.53 18.18
N LEU A 529 27.57 -7.87 19.33
CA LEU A 529 26.83 -8.11 20.57
C LEU A 529 26.03 -6.86 20.98
N ARG A 530 26.66 -5.68 20.99
CA ARG A 530 25.99 -4.40 21.28
C ARG A 530 24.82 -4.12 20.32
N TYR A 531 24.97 -4.42 19.03
CA TYR A 531 23.87 -4.26 18.08
C TYR A 531 22.71 -5.22 18.33
N LEU A 532 23.00 -6.45 18.75
CA LEU A 532 21.98 -7.43 19.14
C LEU A 532 21.23 -7.01 20.41
N GLU A 533 21.95 -6.52 21.42
CA GLU A 533 21.37 -6.00 22.68
C GLU A 533 20.40 -4.83 22.41
N LEU A 534 20.82 -3.86 21.59
CA LEU A 534 19.99 -2.72 21.20
C LEU A 534 18.78 -3.14 20.36
N ALA A 535 18.98 -4.07 19.41
CA ALA A 535 17.88 -4.58 18.59
C ALA A 535 16.86 -5.37 19.43
N GLU A 536 17.31 -6.20 20.37
CA GLU A 536 16.43 -6.90 21.30
C GLU A 536 15.64 -5.91 22.17
N ALA A 537 16.32 -4.93 22.76
CA ALA A 537 15.68 -3.91 23.58
C ALA A 537 14.59 -3.15 22.82
N ALA A 538 14.85 -2.76 21.57
CA ALA A 538 13.87 -2.11 20.70
C ALA A 538 12.66 -3.02 20.40
N ILE A 539 12.89 -4.32 20.13
CA ILE A 539 11.82 -5.30 19.90
C ILE A 539 10.97 -5.50 21.16
N LEU A 540 11.59 -5.56 22.34
CA LEU A 540 10.88 -5.69 23.62
C LEU A 540 10.03 -4.46 23.95
N LEU A 541 10.42 -3.27 23.47
CA LEU A 541 9.60 -2.05 23.52
C LEU A 541 8.49 -2.00 22.45
N GLY A 542 8.34 -3.07 21.64
CA GLY A 542 7.36 -3.15 20.56
C GLY A 542 7.66 -2.21 19.39
N ARG A 543 8.95 -1.91 19.14
CA ARG A 543 9.36 -0.95 18.10
C ARG A 543 10.00 -1.62 16.89
N PRO A 544 9.70 -1.12 15.67
CA PRO A 544 10.36 -1.61 14.47
C PRO A 544 11.85 -1.26 14.51
N VAL A 545 12.69 -2.21 14.11
CA VAL A 545 14.15 -2.04 14.02
C VAL A 545 14.52 -1.93 12.55
N PHE A 546 15.22 -0.85 12.19
CA PHE A 546 15.74 -0.65 10.84
C PHE A 546 17.27 -0.69 10.86
N LEU A 547 17.86 -1.62 10.11
CA LEU A 547 19.31 -1.81 10.04
C LEU A 547 19.84 -1.21 8.73
N THR A 548 20.74 -0.22 8.83
CA THR A 548 21.36 0.45 7.68
C THR A 548 22.85 0.16 7.61
N GLY A 549 23.40 0.19 6.40
CA GLY A 549 24.83 -0.02 6.15
C GLY A 549 25.12 -0.62 4.77
N PRO A 550 26.39 -0.68 4.34
CA PRO A 550 26.80 -1.22 3.05
C PRO A 550 26.29 -2.64 2.79
N SER A 551 26.11 -3.02 1.52
CA SER A 551 25.76 -4.41 1.20
C SER A 551 26.85 -5.37 1.71
N GLY A 552 26.45 -6.57 2.16
CA GLY A 552 27.40 -7.57 2.67
C GLY A 552 27.95 -7.37 4.09
N CYS A 553 27.65 -6.27 4.79
CA CYS A 553 28.18 -6.02 6.15
C CYS A 553 27.52 -6.85 7.28
N GLY A 554 26.73 -7.87 6.95
CA GLY A 554 26.13 -8.79 7.94
C GLY A 554 24.78 -8.37 8.52
N LYS A 555 24.06 -7.39 7.96
CA LYS A 555 22.74 -6.93 8.46
C LYS A 555 21.71 -8.07 8.59
N SER A 556 21.55 -8.86 7.53
CA SER A 556 20.60 -9.99 7.52
C SER A 556 21.04 -11.09 8.48
N SER A 557 22.34 -11.39 8.53
CA SER A 557 22.91 -12.35 9.46
C SER A 557 22.71 -11.93 10.92
N LEU A 558 22.83 -10.64 11.25
CA LEU A 558 22.57 -10.09 12.58
C LEU A 558 21.10 -10.32 12.99
N ALA A 559 20.15 -10.01 12.12
CA ALA A 559 18.72 -10.22 12.38
C ALA A 559 18.38 -11.71 12.58
N ARG A 560 18.94 -12.59 11.73
CA ARG A 560 18.81 -14.04 11.87
C ARG A 560 19.43 -14.57 13.15
N THR A 561 20.59 -14.02 13.55
CA THR A 561 21.26 -14.38 14.81
C THR A 561 20.39 -14.05 16.01
N LEU A 562 19.78 -12.86 16.04
CA LEU A 562 18.88 -12.48 17.13
C LEU A 562 17.68 -13.44 17.23
N ALA A 563 17.05 -13.75 16.09
CA ALA A 563 15.93 -14.69 16.07
C ALA A 563 16.34 -16.11 16.48
N TYR A 564 17.52 -16.55 16.03
CA TYR A 564 18.11 -17.84 16.39
C TYR A 564 18.32 -17.96 17.91
N LEU A 565 18.92 -16.94 18.53
CA LEU A 565 19.17 -16.91 19.97
C LEU A 565 17.88 -16.83 20.80
N ARG A 566 16.86 -16.14 20.30
CA ARG A 566 15.53 -16.06 20.93
C ARG A 566 14.68 -17.31 20.73
N GLY A 567 15.12 -18.28 19.93
CA GLY A 567 14.30 -19.43 19.53
C GLY A 567 13.04 -19.02 18.75
N ARG A 568 13.09 -17.90 18.02
CA ARG A 568 11.95 -17.34 17.28
C ARG A 568 12.05 -17.69 15.80
N ARG A 569 10.90 -17.97 15.18
CA ARG A 569 10.80 -18.17 13.73
C ARG A 569 10.80 -16.81 13.04
N VAL A 570 11.46 -16.72 11.89
CA VAL A 570 11.60 -15.50 11.09
C VAL A 570 10.69 -15.59 9.87
N VAL A 571 10.10 -14.46 9.48
CA VAL A 571 9.47 -14.26 8.18
C VAL A 571 10.32 -13.24 7.44
N GLU A 572 10.92 -13.64 6.32
CA GLU A 572 11.80 -12.78 5.54
C GLU A 572 11.08 -12.26 4.29
N PHE A 573 11.28 -10.98 4.00
CA PHE A 573 10.83 -10.32 2.77
C PHE A 573 12.03 -9.73 2.05
N SER A 574 12.14 -10.02 0.76
CA SER A 574 13.12 -9.38 -0.13
C SER A 574 12.41 -8.31 -0.94
N PHE A 575 12.70 -7.05 -0.64
CA PHE A 575 12.20 -5.91 -1.42
C PHE A 575 13.10 -5.67 -2.63
N THR A 576 12.50 -5.65 -3.81
CA THR A 576 13.13 -5.16 -5.04
C THR A 576 12.50 -3.81 -5.40
N GLY A 577 13.13 -3.03 -6.28
CA GLY A 577 12.53 -1.80 -6.83
C GLY A 577 11.21 -2.04 -7.61
N GLU A 578 10.84 -3.30 -7.78
CA GLU A 578 9.63 -3.80 -8.46
C GLU A 578 8.54 -4.26 -7.48
N THR A 579 8.82 -4.25 -6.16
CA THR A 579 7.84 -4.64 -5.14
C THR A 579 6.81 -3.53 -4.93
N ALA A 580 5.57 -3.74 -5.38
CA ALA A 580 4.50 -2.76 -5.23
C ALA A 580 4.03 -2.69 -3.76
N LYS A 581 3.50 -1.54 -3.34
CA LYS A 581 2.82 -1.36 -2.03
C LYS A 581 1.72 -2.41 -1.79
N ALA A 582 1.13 -2.88 -2.89
CA ALA A 582 0.17 -3.97 -2.98
C ALA A 582 0.70 -5.35 -2.53
N ASP A 583 1.97 -5.64 -2.77
CA ASP A 583 2.59 -6.94 -2.46
C ASP A 583 2.77 -7.15 -0.95
N LEU A 584 2.97 -6.06 -0.21
CA LEU A 584 3.14 -6.06 1.25
C LEU A 584 1.84 -6.23 2.04
N SER A 585 0.75 -5.70 1.51
CA SER A 585 -0.54 -5.63 2.21
C SER A 585 -1.44 -6.82 1.91
N ALA A 586 -0.94 -7.84 1.18
CA ALA A 586 -1.75 -8.87 0.55
C ALA A 586 -2.90 -8.29 -0.32
N SER A 587 -2.88 -6.99 -0.59
CA SER A 587 -3.75 -6.40 -1.57
C SER A 587 -3.06 -6.59 -2.91
N ARG A 588 -3.17 -7.79 -3.51
CA ARG A 588 -3.25 -7.83 -4.98
C ARG A 588 -4.55 -7.13 -5.39
N ARG A 589 -4.57 -5.81 -5.22
CA ARG A 589 -5.40 -4.88 -5.95
C ARG A 589 -4.51 -4.47 -7.10
N LEU A 590 -4.54 -5.27 -8.16
CA LEU A 590 -4.02 -4.86 -9.45
C LEU A 590 -4.84 -3.66 -9.89
N VAL A 591 -4.42 -2.46 -9.47
CA VAL A 591 -5.02 -1.20 -9.94
C VAL A 591 -4.87 -1.18 -11.47
N SER A 592 -5.91 -0.71 -12.16
CA SER A 592 -6.04 -0.71 -13.61
C SER A 592 -4.96 0.13 -14.29
N GLY A 593 -3.82 -0.47 -14.61
CA GLY A 593 -2.81 0.12 -15.49
C GLY A 593 -3.10 -0.12 -16.97
N VAL A 594 -2.63 0.79 -17.83
CA VAL A 594 -2.60 0.78 -19.31
C VAL A 594 -2.07 -0.53 -19.90
N THR A 595 -1.28 -1.27 -19.12
CA THR A 595 -0.61 -2.52 -19.51
C THR A 595 -1.27 -3.78 -18.94
N ARG A 596 -2.13 -3.67 -17.91
CA ARG A 596 -2.66 -4.83 -17.15
C ARG A 596 -3.40 -5.82 -18.05
N TRP A 597 -4.33 -5.33 -18.86
CA TRP A 597 -5.19 -6.17 -19.68
C TRP A 597 -4.45 -6.79 -20.86
N THR A 598 -3.50 -6.06 -21.43
CA THR A 598 -2.61 -6.55 -22.49
C THR A 598 -1.71 -7.67 -21.95
N VAL A 599 -1.08 -7.46 -20.78
CA VAL A 599 -0.26 -8.49 -20.09
C VAL A 599 -1.09 -9.73 -19.80
N GLN A 600 -2.26 -9.56 -19.20
CA GLN A 600 -3.13 -10.69 -18.84
C GLN A 600 -3.55 -11.49 -20.08
N ALA A 601 -4.06 -10.84 -21.11
CA ALA A 601 -4.51 -11.52 -22.33
C ALA A 601 -3.36 -12.26 -23.03
N PHE A 602 -2.15 -11.68 -23.04
CA PHE A 602 -0.97 -12.30 -23.62
C PHE A 602 -0.49 -13.50 -22.79
N LEU A 603 -0.44 -13.37 -21.45
CA LEU A 603 -0.07 -14.49 -20.56
C LEU A 603 -1.07 -15.64 -20.63
N GLU A 604 -2.38 -15.35 -20.73
CA GLU A 604 -3.40 -16.38 -20.95
C GLU A 604 -3.12 -17.15 -22.25
N ALA A 605 -2.76 -16.47 -23.33
CA ALA A 605 -2.41 -17.12 -24.60
C ALA A 605 -1.12 -17.95 -24.49
N VAL A 606 -0.10 -17.46 -23.78
CA VAL A 606 1.17 -18.18 -23.57
C VAL A 606 0.98 -19.43 -22.69
N ASP A 607 0.20 -19.34 -21.61
CA ASP A 607 -0.10 -20.45 -20.70
C ASP A 607 -0.92 -21.55 -21.42
N GLU A 608 -1.94 -21.16 -22.19
CA GLU A 608 -2.72 -22.11 -23.00
C GLU A 608 -1.88 -22.84 -24.06
N LEU A 609 -0.85 -22.19 -24.59
CA LEU A 609 0.06 -22.79 -25.57
C LEU A 609 1.21 -23.57 -24.91
N GLY A 610 1.47 -23.36 -23.62
CA GLY A 610 2.57 -24.01 -22.90
C GLY A 610 3.97 -23.58 -23.37
N ILE A 611 4.12 -22.36 -23.88
CA ILE A 611 5.36 -21.88 -24.56
C ILE A 611 6.18 -20.87 -23.74
N MET A 612 5.97 -20.78 -22.42
CA MET A 612 6.65 -19.78 -21.58
C MET A 612 8.18 -19.89 -21.68
N ASP A 613 8.72 -21.11 -21.64
CA ASP A 613 10.17 -21.37 -21.70
C ASP A 613 10.78 -21.09 -23.09
N ASP A 614 9.97 -21.16 -24.14
CA ASP A 614 10.38 -20.88 -25.53
C ASP A 614 10.26 -19.40 -25.91
N LEU A 615 9.68 -18.59 -25.02
CA LEU A 615 9.39 -17.19 -25.27
C LEU A 615 10.62 -16.32 -25.03
N ALA A 616 10.86 -15.40 -25.96
CA ALA A 616 11.82 -14.34 -25.80
C ALA A 616 11.23 -13.00 -26.22
N LEU A 617 11.35 -12.00 -25.37
CA LEU A 617 10.66 -10.73 -25.49
C LEU A 617 11.63 -9.60 -25.73
N ALA A 618 11.23 -8.61 -26.53
CA ALA A 618 11.98 -7.37 -26.69
C ALA A 618 11.08 -6.16 -26.46
N ALA A 619 11.64 -5.09 -25.90
CA ALA A 619 10.95 -3.84 -25.69
C ALA A 619 11.88 -2.63 -25.87
N GLY A 620 11.29 -1.53 -26.35
CA GLY A 620 11.96 -0.23 -26.43
C GLY A 620 11.84 0.53 -25.12
N ILE A 621 11.55 1.82 -25.21
CA ILE A 621 11.31 2.67 -24.04
C ILE A 621 9.89 3.23 -24.12
N GLY A 622 9.14 3.14 -23.01
CA GLY A 622 7.73 3.54 -22.97
C GLY A 622 6.95 2.89 -21.82
N CYS A 623 5.70 3.30 -21.60
CA CYS A 623 4.81 2.61 -20.66
C CYS A 623 4.60 1.13 -21.06
N SER A 624 4.51 0.85 -22.36
CA SER A 624 4.38 -0.49 -22.92
C SER A 624 5.64 -1.34 -22.77
N ALA A 625 6.82 -0.72 -22.64
CA ALA A 625 8.09 -1.42 -22.48
C ALA A 625 8.22 -2.17 -21.15
N TRP A 626 7.32 -1.90 -20.19
CA TRP A 626 7.23 -2.64 -18.94
C TRP A 626 6.52 -3.99 -19.11
N ILE A 627 5.75 -4.20 -20.19
CA ILE A 627 4.96 -5.42 -20.40
C ILE A 627 5.84 -6.69 -20.33
N PRO A 628 6.97 -6.79 -21.05
CA PRO A 628 7.84 -7.96 -20.95
C PRO A 628 8.44 -8.21 -19.57
N VAL A 629 8.68 -7.15 -18.80
CA VAL A 629 9.33 -7.22 -17.49
C VAL A 629 8.46 -7.96 -16.47
N TYR A 630 7.15 -8.05 -16.70
CA TYR A 630 6.22 -8.78 -15.84
C TYR A 630 6.15 -10.29 -16.13
N MET A 631 6.94 -10.81 -17.09
CA MET A 631 6.86 -12.19 -17.56
C MET A 631 8.16 -12.94 -17.27
N HIS A 632 8.06 -14.21 -16.84
CA HIS A 632 9.23 -15.05 -16.61
C HIS A 632 9.73 -15.65 -17.94
N ALA A 633 10.31 -14.78 -18.78
CA ALA A 633 10.86 -15.10 -20.09
C ALA A 633 12.18 -14.36 -20.31
N ASP A 634 12.94 -14.71 -21.35
CA ASP A 634 14.15 -13.97 -21.72
C ASP A 634 13.75 -12.58 -22.26
N VAL A 635 14.17 -11.48 -21.61
CA VAL A 635 13.75 -10.11 -21.98
C VAL A 635 14.94 -9.24 -22.41
N LEU A 636 14.84 -8.61 -23.59
CA LEU A 636 15.75 -7.59 -24.08
C LEU A 636 15.10 -6.21 -24.05
N LYS A 637 15.60 -5.32 -23.19
CA LYS A 637 15.20 -3.90 -23.17
C LYS A 637 16.26 -3.05 -23.85
N VAL A 638 15.85 -2.25 -24.82
CA VAL A 638 16.78 -1.49 -25.69
C VAL A 638 16.35 -0.05 -25.88
N LEU A 639 17.16 0.72 -26.61
CA LEU A 639 16.92 2.13 -26.92
C LEU A 639 15.61 2.34 -27.70
N HIS A 640 15.09 3.57 -27.65
CA HIS A 640 13.90 4.00 -28.38
C HIS A 640 13.94 3.58 -29.86
N GLY A 641 12.86 2.95 -30.33
CA GLY A 641 12.68 2.45 -31.69
C GLY A 641 13.60 1.28 -32.08
N ARG A 642 14.43 0.73 -31.18
CA ARG A 642 15.40 -0.33 -31.48
C ARG A 642 14.97 -1.73 -31.07
N ALA A 643 13.77 -1.90 -30.51
CA ALA A 643 13.27 -3.19 -30.07
C ALA A 643 13.13 -4.21 -31.21
N ILE A 644 12.61 -3.77 -32.35
CA ILE A 644 12.45 -4.58 -33.55
C ILE A 644 13.80 -5.08 -34.10
N PRO A 645 14.82 -4.23 -34.35
CA PRO A 645 16.11 -4.73 -34.82
C PRO A 645 16.82 -5.63 -33.82
N ALA A 646 16.67 -5.40 -32.50
CA ALA A 646 17.18 -6.31 -31.48
C ALA A 646 16.49 -7.69 -31.56
N ALA A 647 15.17 -7.70 -31.72
CA ALA A 647 14.38 -8.93 -31.90
C ALA A 647 14.75 -9.69 -33.18
N ILE A 648 15.06 -8.99 -34.27
CA ILE A 648 15.58 -9.62 -35.50
C ILE A 648 16.91 -10.33 -35.22
N GLY A 649 17.84 -9.69 -34.51
CA GLY A 649 19.10 -10.31 -34.12
C GLY A 649 18.90 -11.54 -33.23
N LEU A 650 17.95 -11.47 -32.30
CA LEU A 650 17.59 -12.60 -31.46
C LEU A 650 17.00 -13.76 -32.27
N LYS A 651 16.07 -13.49 -33.18
CA LYS A 651 15.46 -14.53 -34.02
C LYS A 651 16.49 -15.16 -34.97
N ALA A 652 17.42 -14.36 -35.50
CA ALA A 652 18.50 -14.86 -36.35
C ALA A 652 19.48 -15.77 -35.60
N THR A 653 19.77 -15.47 -34.34
CA THR A 653 20.70 -16.26 -33.49
C THR A 653 20.04 -17.47 -32.82
N LYS A 654 18.74 -17.39 -32.52
CA LYS A 654 17.94 -18.46 -31.90
C LYS A 654 16.63 -18.70 -32.68
N PRO A 655 16.69 -19.35 -33.86
CA PRO A 655 15.52 -19.51 -34.74
C PRO A 655 14.35 -20.27 -34.10
N SER A 656 14.61 -21.17 -33.14
CA SER A 656 13.56 -21.94 -32.47
C SER A 656 12.72 -21.15 -31.47
N ARG A 657 13.23 -20.01 -30.96
CA ARG A 657 12.53 -19.22 -29.94
C ARG A 657 11.36 -18.45 -30.54
N LYS A 658 10.32 -18.28 -29.73
CA LYS A 658 9.15 -17.44 -30.04
C LYS A 658 9.45 -16.01 -29.62
N VAL A 659 9.69 -15.15 -30.61
CA VAL A 659 10.12 -13.76 -30.38
C VAL A 659 8.93 -12.81 -30.46
N VAL A 660 8.71 -12.01 -29.41
CA VAL A 660 7.64 -10.99 -29.38
C VAL A 660 8.17 -9.64 -28.92
N VAL A 661 7.85 -8.59 -29.67
CA VAL A 661 8.19 -7.20 -29.36
C VAL A 661 6.99 -6.49 -28.77
N PHE A 662 7.16 -5.83 -27.63
CA PHE A 662 6.18 -4.87 -27.12
C PHE A 662 6.70 -3.45 -27.28
N THR A 663 5.89 -2.60 -27.90
CA THR A 663 6.22 -1.19 -28.15
C THR A 663 4.97 -0.31 -28.01
N GLY A 664 5.17 1.00 -27.84
CA GLY A 664 4.08 1.98 -27.87
C GLY A 664 3.88 2.49 -29.30
N ASP A 665 2.76 3.15 -29.59
CA ASP A 665 2.56 3.77 -30.91
C ASP A 665 3.66 4.79 -31.25
N GLY A 666 4.06 5.63 -30.29
CA GLY A 666 5.16 6.56 -30.48
C GLY A 666 6.55 5.92 -30.66
N ASP A 667 6.80 4.79 -30.00
CA ASP A 667 8.08 4.07 -30.11
C ASP A 667 8.15 3.23 -31.39
N GLY A 668 7.03 2.57 -31.75
CA GLY A 668 6.96 1.63 -32.88
C GLY A 668 6.56 2.25 -34.22
N LEU A 669 5.67 3.25 -34.24
CA LEU A 669 5.20 3.89 -35.48
C LEU A 669 5.95 5.17 -35.83
N ALA A 670 6.61 5.83 -34.87
CA ALA A 670 7.48 6.99 -35.13
C ALA A 670 8.96 6.59 -35.12
N ILE A 671 9.58 6.48 -33.94
CA ILE A 671 11.05 6.31 -33.82
C ILE A 671 11.50 4.99 -34.47
N GLY A 672 10.72 3.93 -34.28
CA GLY A 672 10.96 2.59 -34.82
C GLY A 672 10.30 2.31 -36.17
N GLY A 673 9.59 3.27 -36.77
CA GLY A 673 8.70 3.04 -37.90
C GLY A 673 9.38 2.38 -39.11
N LEU A 674 10.60 2.81 -39.44
CA LEU A 674 11.34 2.22 -40.56
C LEU A 674 11.78 0.77 -40.28
N HIS A 675 12.08 0.43 -39.02
CA HIS A 675 12.39 -0.95 -38.64
C HIS A 675 11.16 -1.84 -38.73
N LEU A 676 9.99 -1.33 -38.32
CA LEU A 676 8.71 -2.02 -38.48
C LEU A 676 8.44 -2.33 -39.95
N LEU A 677 8.58 -1.35 -40.83
CA LEU A 677 8.40 -1.53 -42.28
C LEU A 677 9.31 -2.63 -42.84
N HIS A 678 10.60 -2.60 -42.50
CA HIS A 678 11.55 -3.58 -43.01
C HIS A 678 11.35 -4.98 -42.42
N ALA A 679 10.95 -5.09 -41.16
CA ALA A 679 10.62 -6.36 -40.53
C ALA A 679 9.40 -7.03 -41.19
N ALA A 680 8.34 -6.24 -41.42
CA ALA A 680 7.14 -6.69 -42.11
C ALA A 680 7.43 -7.11 -43.55
N ARG A 681 8.16 -6.28 -44.31
CA ARG A 681 8.54 -6.57 -45.71
C ARG A 681 9.36 -7.85 -45.84
N ARG A 682 10.24 -8.10 -44.88
CA ARG A 682 11.05 -9.32 -44.85
C ARG A 682 10.27 -10.53 -44.35
N ASN A 683 9.08 -10.40 -43.76
CA ASN A 683 8.33 -11.52 -43.21
C ASN A 683 9.16 -12.39 -42.23
N ILE A 684 9.90 -11.75 -41.32
CA ILE A 684 10.67 -12.44 -40.27
C ILE A 684 9.71 -13.00 -39.21
N GLU A 685 9.82 -14.28 -38.84
CA GLU A 685 8.93 -14.90 -37.83
C GLU A 685 9.11 -14.27 -36.43
N MET A 686 8.29 -13.26 -36.14
CA MET A 686 8.18 -12.63 -34.82
C MET A 686 6.85 -11.86 -34.71
N GLY A 687 6.37 -11.68 -33.48
CA GLY A 687 5.22 -10.83 -33.19
C GLY A 687 5.62 -9.42 -32.78
N VAL A 688 4.93 -8.40 -33.27
CA VAL A 688 5.07 -7.02 -32.80
C VAL A 688 3.72 -6.54 -32.28
N VAL A 689 3.68 -6.24 -30.98
CA VAL A 689 2.51 -5.70 -30.28
C VAL A 689 2.72 -4.21 -30.06
N VAL A 690 1.92 -3.38 -30.74
CA VAL A 690 1.89 -1.93 -30.56
C VAL A 690 0.74 -1.59 -29.60
N VAL A 691 1.07 -1.10 -28.41
CA VAL A 691 0.07 -0.56 -27.49
C VAL A 691 -0.19 0.88 -27.88
N ASN A 692 -1.38 1.11 -28.42
CA ASN A 692 -1.81 2.41 -28.92
C ASN A 692 -2.75 3.07 -27.89
N ASN A 693 -2.25 4.13 -27.26
CA ASN A 693 -3.01 5.03 -26.41
C ASN A 693 -3.10 6.45 -27.01
N GLN A 694 -2.67 6.65 -28.26
CA GLN A 694 -2.71 7.92 -28.98
C GLN A 694 -1.91 9.07 -28.36
N ILE A 695 -0.90 8.80 -27.53
CA ILE A 695 -0.10 9.85 -26.91
C ILE A 695 1.25 9.34 -26.38
N TYR A 696 2.31 10.16 -26.48
CA TYR A 696 3.56 9.88 -25.76
C TYR A 696 3.40 10.18 -24.27
N ALA A 697 2.92 9.18 -23.52
CA ALA A 697 2.48 9.38 -22.15
C ALA A 697 3.63 9.74 -21.18
N MET A 698 4.81 9.13 -21.31
CA MET A 698 5.95 9.39 -20.40
C MET A 698 6.74 10.64 -20.75
N THR A 699 6.51 11.25 -21.92
CA THR A 699 7.21 12.48 -22.34
C THR A 699 6.39 13.74 -22.06
N GLY A 700 5.48 13.68 -21.08
CA GLY A 700 4.62 14.80 -20.73
C GLY A 700 3.43 15.00 -21.67
N GLY A 701 2.97 13.94 -22.35
CA GLY A 701 1.72 14.00 -23.13
C GLY A 701 1.87 14.68 -24.50
N GLN A 702 2.93 14.38 -25.23
CA GLN A 702 3.14 14.87 -26.60
C GLN A 702 2.30 14.10 -27.62
N VAL A 703 2.02 14.74 -28.77
CA VAL A 703 1.35 14.10 -29.91
C VAL A 703 2.13 12.87 -30.36
N ALA A 704 1.45 11.74 -30.47
CA ALA A 704 1.97 10.51 -31.03
C ALA A 704 1.48 10.34 -32.49
N PRO A 705 2.07 9.44 -33.29
CA PRO A 705 1.67 9.25 -34.68
C PRO A 705 0.20 8.94 -34.86
N SER A 706 -0.44 8.28 -33.89
CA SER A 706 -1.84 7.89 -33.98
C SER A 706 -2.83 8.92 -33.37
N THR A 707 -2.32 10.04 -32.85
CA THR A 707 -3.14 11.12 -32.28
C THR A 707 -4.05 11.75 -33.34
N GLN A 708 -5.35 11.84 -33.05
CA GLN A 708 -6.33 12.38 -34.01
C GLN A 708 -6.13 13.88 -34.29
N VAL A 709 -6.55 14.34 -35.47
CA VAL A 709 -6.58 15.77 -35.82
C VAL A 709 -7.52 16.51 -34.86
N GLY A 710 -7.11 17.69 -34.40
CA GLY A 710 -7.84 18.52 -33.46
C GLY A 710 -7.70 18.09 -32.00
N ALA A 711 -7.12 16.93 -31.70
CA ALA A 711 -6.92 16.46 -30.33
C ALA A 711 -5.98 17.40 -29.58
N ARG A 712 -6.42 17.91 -28.43
CA ARG A 712 -5.61 18.76 -27.55
C ARG A 712 -4.81 17.87 -26.61
N THR A 713 -3.52 18.12 -26.52
CA THR A 713 -2.64 17.45 -25.56
C THR A 713 -1.99 18.47 -24.62
N GLN A 714 -1.30 18.03 -23.58
CA GLN A 714 -0.62 18.93 -22.65
C GLN A 714 0.38 19.86 -23.37
N THR A 715 1.08 19.35 -24.38
CA THR A 715 2.06 20.13 -25.16
C THR A 715 1.49 20.73 -26.44
N THR A 716 0.26 20.38 -26.81
CA THR A 716 -0.43 20.85 -28.02
C THR A 716 -1.80 21.42 -27.66
N PRO A 717 -1.84 22.54 -26.91
CA PRO A 717 -3.09 23.09 -26.35
C PRO A 717 -4.05 23.59 -27.42
N TYR A 718 -3.55 23.91 -28.62
CA TYR A 718 -4.34 24.40 -29.75
C TYR A 718 -4.84 23.28 -30.68
N GLY A 719 -4.55 22.02 -30.35
CA GLY A 719 -4.98 20.86 -31.13
C GLY A 719 -3.93 20.36 -32.12
N ASN A 720 -3.92 19.05 -32.36
CA ASN A 720 -3.04 18.41 -33.33
C ASN A 720 -3.44 18.76 -34.77
N VAL A 721 -2.48 19.18 -35.60
CA VAL A 721 -2.69 19.48 -37.02
C VAL A 721 -2.23 18.35 -37.95
N GLU A 722 -1.45 17.40 -37.44
CA GLU A 722 -0.91 16.29 -38.23
C GLU A 722 -1.97 15.21 -38.44
N LYS A 723 -1.96 14.59 -39.63
CA LYS A 723 -2.84 13.47 -39.95
C LYS A 723 -2.39 12.23 -39.17
N PRO A 724 -3.31 11.49 -38.50
CA PRO A 724 -2.95 10.30 -37.76
C PRO A 724 -2.47 9.18 -38.70
N LEU A 725 -1.43 8.48 -38.27
CA LEU A 725 -0.89 7.29 -38.92
C LEU A 725 -1.61 6.04 -38.40
N ASP A 726 -2.21 5.28 -39.31
CA ASP A 726 -2.90 4.02 -38.99
C ASP A 726 -1.91 2.84 -39.04
N GLY A 727 -1.59 2.30 -37.86
CA GLY A 727 -0.64 1.19 -37.73
C GLY A 727 -1.04 -0.08 -38.48
N ILE A 728 -2.35 -0.39 -38.55
CA ILE A 728 -2.87 -1.57 -39.28
C ILE A 728 -2.61 -1.41 -40.78
N LYS A 729 -2.95 -0.25 -41.34
CA LYS A 729 -2.75 0.04 -42.77
C LYS A 729 -1.27 0.06 -43.12
N VAL A 730 -0.43 0.63 -42.26
CA VAL A 730 1.03 0.64 -42.42
C VAL A 730 1.59 -0.78 -42.43
N ALA A 731 1.26 -1.62 -41.44
CA ALA A 731 1.78 -2.98 -41.36
C ALA A 731 1.31 -3.86 -42.54
N ALA A 732 0.03 -3.75 -42.92
CA ALA A 732 -0.51 -4.46 -44.07
C ALA A 732 0.16 -4.05 -45.39
N ALA A 733 0.30 -2.74 -45.64
CA ALA A 733 0.99 -2.23 -46.83
C ALA A 733 2.48 -2.57 -46.86
N ALA A 734 3.12 -2.68 -45.69
CA ALA A 734 4.52 -3.08 -45.58
C ALA A 734 4.75 -4.58 -45.87
N GLY A 735 3.69 -5.39 -45.95
CA GLY A 735 3.77 -6.80 -46.32
C GLY A 735 3.71 -7.78 -45.14
N ALA A 736 3.26 -7.35 -43.95
CA ALA A 736 3.01 -8.24 -42.82
C ALA A 736 2.03 -9.37 -43.21
N THR A 737 2.26 -10.58 -42.70
CA THR A 737 1.47 -11.76 -43.07
C THR A 737 0.36 -12.08 -42.07
N PHE A 738 0.46 -11.55 -40.85
CA PHE A 738 -0.64 -11.46 -39.90
C PHE A 738 -0.78 -10.03 -39.37
N VAL A 739 -1.97 -9.44 -39.46
CA VAL A 739 -2.27 -8.09 -38.96
C VAL A 739 -3.62 -8.11 -38.26
N SER A 740 -3.66 -7.70 -37.00
CA SER A 740 -4.90 -7.60 -36.22
C SER A 740 -4.93 -6.37 -35.33
N ARG A 741 -6.14 -5.85 -35.06
CA ARG A 741 -6.40 -4.86 -34.02
C ARG A 741 -7.24 -5.46 -32.90
N GLY A 742 -6.79 -5.28 -31.66
CA GLY A 742 -7.52 -5.62 -30.45
C GLY A 742 -7.71 -4.41 -29.53
N SER A 743 -8.46 -4.60 -28.45
CA SER A 743 -8.67 -3.56 -27.43
C SER A 743 -8.67 -4.17 -26.04
N THR A 744 -8.15 -3.40 -25.08
CA THR A 744 -8.21 -3.74 -23.65
C THR A 744 -9.63 -3.82 -23.09
N ALA A 745 -10.64 -3.29 -23.81
CA ALA A 745 -12.05 -3.45 -23.47
C ALA A 745 -12.56 -4.89 -23.69
N TYR A 746 -11.88 -5.68 -24.53
CA TYR A 746 -12.29 -7.04 -24.91
C TYR A 746 -11.15 -8.07 -24.68
N PRO A 747 -10.71 -8.29 -23.43
CA PRO A 747 -9.50 -9.06 -23.13
C PRO A 747 -9.54 -10.52 -23.62
N LYS A 748 -10.71 -11.18 -23.62
CA LYS A 748 -10.86 -12.54 -24.18
C LYS A 748 -10.64 -12.59 -25.69
N ALA A 749 -11.14 -11.59 -26.42
CA ALA A 749 -10.91 -11.49 -27.85
C ALA A 749 -9.42 -11.23 -28.13
N LEU A 750 -8.83 -10.32 -27.35
CA LEU A 750 -7.40 -10.02 -27.42
C LEU A 750 -6.51 -11.24 -27.14
N SER A 751 -6.86 -12.08 -26.16
CA SER A 751 -6.14 -13.34 -25.87
C SER A 751 -6.16 -14.29 -27.07
N ARG A 752 -7.33 -14.45 -27.72
CA ARG A 752 -7.44 -15.24 -28.97
C ARG A 752 -6.57 -14.68 -30.10
N THR A 753 -6.53 -13.36 -30.27
CA THR A 753 -5.63 -12.69 -31.23
C THR A 753 -4.16 -12.98 -30.93
N PHE A 754 -3.74 -12.89 -29.66
CA PHE A 754 -2.36 -13.22 -29.28
C PHE A 754 -2.02 -14.68 -29.51
N LYS A 755 -2.97 -15.61 -29.28
CA LYS A 755 -2.77 -17.02 -29.60
C LYS A 755 -2.49 -17.21 -31.10
N LYS A 756 -3.30 -16.60 -31.97
CA LYS A 756 -3.07 -16.59 -33.42
C LYS A 756 -1.69 -16.03 -33.78
N MET A 757 -1.33 -14.87 -33.22
CA MET A 757 -0.02 -14.23 -33.42
C MET A 757 1.15 -15.16 -33.05
N LEU A 758 1.06 -15.86 -31.92
CA LEU A 758 2.13 -16.75 -31.41
C LEU A 758 2.27 -18.04 -32.23
N THR A 759 1.16 -18.52 -32.82
CA THR A 759 1.14 -19.71 -33.68
C THR A 759 1.41 -19.40 -35.16
N HIS A 760 1.32 -18.13 -35.57
CA HIS A 760 1.52 -17.73 -36.96
C HIS A 760 2.99 -17.86 -37.37
N LYS A 761 3.22 -18.37 -38.58
CA LYS A 761 4.55 -18.50 -39.17
C LYS A 761 4.82 -17.33 -40.10
N GLY A 762 5.63 -16.38 -39.63
CA GLY A 762 5.95 -15.15 -40.35
C GLY A 762 5.77 -13.92 -39.47
N PHE A 763 5.88 -12.74 -40.07
CA PHE A 763 5.79 -11.48 -39.35
C PHE A 763 4.33 -11.17 -38.97
N SER A 764 4.11 -11.00 -37.66
CA SER A 764 2.80 -10.71 -37.09
C SER A 764 2.75 -9.34 -36.43
N PHE A 765 1.71 -8.56 -36.71
CA PHE A 765 1.49 -7.24 -36.12
C PHE A 765 0.14 -7.20 -35.40
N VAL A 766 0.15 -6.82 -34.13
CA VAL A 766 -1.07 -6.63 -33.33
C VAL A 766 -1.09 -5.23 -32.74
N GLU A 767 -2.04 -4.40 -33.15
CA GLU A 767 -2.30 -3.11 -32.52
C GLU A 767 -3.32 -3.28 -31.39
N VAL A 768 -2.98 -2.83 -30.19
CA VAL A 768 -3.85 -2.90 -29.00
C VAL A 768 -4.26 -1.50 -28.60
N ILE A 769 -5.52 -1.15 -28.86
CA ILE A 769 -6.10 0.11 -28.39
C ILE A 769 -6.27 0.02 -26.87
N SER A 770 -5.59 0.90 -26.13
CA SER A 770 -5.53 0.87 -24.67
C SER A 770 -5.92 2.20 -24.04
N GLN A 771 -6.52 2.14 -22.85
CA GLN A 771 -6.84 3.31 -22.05
C GLN A 771 -5.57 3.95 -21.49
N CYS A 772 -5.51 5.29 -21.46
CA CYS A 772 -4.49 6.01 -20.72
C CYS A 772 -5.15 7.12 -19.90
N PRO A 773 -5.61 6.82 -18.68
CA PRO A 773 -6.38 7.77 -17.86
C PRO A 773 -5.57 9.04 -17.54
N VAL A 774 -4.25 8.89 -17.36
CA VAL A 774 -3.36 9.99 -16.93
C VAL A 774 -3.19 11.07 -18.01
N GLN A 775 -3.13 10.67 -19.29
CA GLN A 775 -2.77 11.55 -20.40
C GLN A 775 -3.91 11.66 -21.42
N THR A 776 -4.19 10.60 -22.18
CA THR A 776 -5.26 10.56 -23.20
C THR A 776 -6.62 10.88 -22.59
N GLY A 777 -6.96 10.23 -21.47
CA GLY A 777 -8.20 10.49 -20.75
C GLY A 777 -8.33 11.95 -20.36
N ARG A 778 -7.34 12.47 -19.64
CA ARG A 778 -7.36 13.85 -19.10
C ARG A 778 -7.42 14.92 -20.20
N TYR A 779 -6.58 14.81 -21.22
CA TYR A 779 -6.38 15.91 -22.19
C TYR A 779 -7.16 15.73 -23.49
N ILE A 780 -7.25 14.50 -24.02
CA ILE A 780 -7.92 14.23 -25.30
C ILE A 780 -9.40 13.94 -25.09
N LEU A 781 -9.74 13.10 -24.11
CA LEU A 781 -11.12 12.67 -23.87
C LEU A 781 -11.86 13.56 -22.85
N GLY A 782 -11.16 14.47 -22.17
CA GLY A 782 -11.71 15.41 -21.18
C GLY A 782 -11.97 14.80 -19.78
N SER A 783 -11.61 13.54 -19.54
CA SER A 783 -11.70 12.91 -18.22
C SER A 783 -10.65 11.83 -18.01
N GLY A 784 -9.86 11.99 -16.95
CA GLY A 784 -8.88 10.99 -16.52
C GLY A 784 -9.47 9.85 -15.69
N ALA A 785 -10.80 9.74 -15.58
CA ALA A 785 -11.43 8.66 -14.83
C ALA A 785 -11.29 7.31 -15.58
N PRO A 786 -10.71 6.25 -14.96
CA PRO A 786 -10.55 4.96 -15.63
C PRO A 786 -11.86 4.34 -16.18
N PRO A 787 -13.01 4.39 -15.46
CA PRO A 787 -14.27 3.89 -15.99
C PRO A 787 -14.73 4.63 -17.25
N PHE A 788 -14.58 5.95 -17.28
CA PHE A 788 -14.91 6.77 -18.46
C PHE A 788 -14.05 6.38 -19.67
N ASN A 789 -12.75 6.18 -19.47
CA ASN A 789 -11.84 5.78 -20.53
C ASN A 789 -12.19 4.38 -21.07
N LEU A 790 -12.54 3.45 -20.19
CA LEU A 790 -12.97 2.11 -20.58
C LEU A 790 -14.30 2.13 -21.32
N GLN A 791 -15.25 2.96 -20.87
CA GLN A 791 -16.54 3.12 -21.55
C GLN A 791 -16.36 3.73 -22.94
N TRP A 792 -15.51 4.76 -23.06
CA TRP A 792 -15.13 5.33 -24.35
C TRP A 792 -14.59 4.27 -25.31
N LEU A 793 -13.72 3.36 -24.83
CA LEU A 793 -13.25 2.24 -25.66
C LEU A 793 -14.38 1.31 -26.08
N LYS A 794 -15.35 1.00 -25.22
CA LYS A 794 -16.50 0.16 -25.59
C LYS A 794 -17.40 0.83 -26.63
N ASP A 795 -17.58 2.13 -26.53
CA ASP A 795 -18.47 2.89 -27.42
C ASP A 795 -17.86 3.08 -28.82
N ASN A 796 -16.53 3.20 -28.87
CA ASN A 796 -15.77 3.52 -30.08
C ASN A 796 -15.07 2.32 -30.71
N CYS A 797 -14.74 1.26 -29.96
CA CYS A 797 -14.11 0.07 -30.53
C CYS A 797 -15.14 -1.04 -30.79
N VAL A 798 -15.27 -1.44 -32.06
CA VAL A 798 -16.32 -2.37 -32.52
C VAL A 798 -15.69 -3.64 -33.09
N PRO A 799 -15.94 -4.82 -32.49
CA PRO A 799 -15.54 -6.11 -33.09
C PRO A 799 -16.21 -6.32 -34.46
N VAL A 800 -15.42 -6.73 -35.46
CA VAL A 800 -15.89 -7.01 -36.82
C VAL A 800 -15.41 -8.37 -37.30
N ASP A 801 -16.28 -9.04 -38.07
CA ASP A 801 -15.97 -10.30 -38.74
C ASP A 801 -15.74 -10.04 -40.23
N GLY A 802 -14.48 -9.78 -40.60
CA GLY A 802 -14.02 -9.67 -41.99
C GLY A 802 -13.99 -8.26 -42.60
N PRO A 803 -13.43 -8.12 -43.82
CA PRO A 803 -13.03 -6.81 -44.39
C PRO A 803 -14.19 -5.89 -44.78
N SER A 804 -15.36 -6.43 -45.15
CA SER A 804 -16.52 -5.63 -45.56
C SER A 804 -17.08 -4.80 -44.41
N LYS A 805 -17.24 -5.43 -43.23
CA LYS A 805 -17.68 -4.76 -42.00
C LYS A 805 -16.62 -3.81 -41.44
N TRP A 806 -15.34 -4.08 -41.69
CA TRP A 806 -14.24 -3.18 -41.29
C TRP A 806 -14.41 -1.79 -41.90
N ALA A 807 -14.59 -1.73 -43.23
CA ALA A 807 -14.77 -0.46 -43.94
C ALA A 807 -16.03 0.30 -43.50
N GLU A 808 -17.11 -0.42 -43.20
CA GLU A 808 -18.35 0.17 -42.69
C GLU A 808 -18.15 0.84 -41.32
N VAL A 809 -17.47 0.16 -40.39
CA VAL A 809 -17.19 0.70 -39.05
C VAL A 809 -16.24 1.90 -39.12
N GLU A 810 -15.21 1.87 -39.99
CA GLU A 810 -14.35 3.04 -40.21
C GLU A 810 -15.13 4.23 -40.75
N ALA A 811 -16.05 4.01 -41.68
CA ALA A 811 -16.89 5.07 -42.26
C ALA A 811 -17.82 5.73 -41.23
N GLN A 812 -18.16 5.01 -40.14
CA GLN A 812 -18.90 5.54 -39.00
C GLN A 812 -18.03 6.33 -38.00
N GLY A 813 -16.74 6.48 -38.26
CA GLY A 813 -15.79 7.13 -37.34
C GLY A 813 -15.44 6.29 -36.11
N LYS A 814 -15.73 4.98 -36.14
CA LYS A 814 -15.41 4.03 -35.07
C LYS A 814 -14.16 3.22 -35.40
N ILE A 815 -13.61 2.56 -34.39
CA ILE A 815 -12.38 1.77 -34.49
C ILE A 815 -12.75 0.28 -34.62
N PRO A 816 -12.65 -0.33 -35.81
CA PRO A 816 -12.90 -1.76 -35.97
C PRO A 816 -11.84 -2.62 -35.27
N LEU A 817 -12.25 -3.75 -34.69
CA LEU A 817 -11.37 -4.74 -34.04
C LEU A 817 -11.50 -6.09 -34.73
N GLY A 818 -10.39 -6.79 -34.93
CA GLY A 818 -10.36 -8.11 -35.56
C GLY A 818 -9.10 -8.34 -36.39
N ASP A 819 -9.09 -9.44 -37.13
CA ASP A 819 -8.01 -9.79 -38.06
C ASP A 819 -8.25 -9.12 -39.42
N VAL A 820 -7.21 -8.51 -39.98
CA VAL A 820 -7.25 -7.77 -41.25
C VAL A 820 -6.48 -8.50 -42.33
N VAL A 821 -5.33 -9.08 -41.97
CA VAL A 821 -4.50 -9.88 -42.86
C VAL A 821 -4.16 -11.17 -42.13
N GLU A 822 -4.38 -12.31 -42.78
CA GLU A 822 -3.92 -13.63 -42.33
C GLU A 822 -3.59 -14.44 -43.59
N VAL A 823 -2.32 -14.46 -43.98
CA VAL A 823 -1.83 -15.16 -45.18
C VAL A 823 -0.55 -15.91 -44.87
N GLN A 824 -0.32 -17.05 -45.53
CA GLN A 824 0.93 -17.79 -45.41
C GLN A 824 1.86 -17.43 -46.58
N LYS A 825 3.10 -17.05 -46.26
CA LYS A 825 4.17 -16.78 -47.25
C LYS A 825 5.49 -17.40 -46.75
N PRO A 826 6.44 -17.71 -47.64
CA PRO A 826 7.77 -18.14 -47.24
C PRO A 826 8.40 -17.15 -46.24
N GLU A 827 8.96 -17.70 -45.16
CA GLU A 827 9.64 -16.94 -44.12
C GLU A 827 11.08 -16.65 -44.57
N PHE A 828 11.60 -15.45 -44.25
CA PHE A 828 12.87 -15.01 -44.80
C PHE A 828 14.10 -15.76 -44.30
N MET A 829 14.14 -16.14 -43.02
CA MET A 829 15.24 -16.97 -42.49
C MET A 829 15.26 -18.36 -43.14
N GLU A 830 14.11 -18.93 -43.50
CA GLU A 830 14.04 -20.19 -44.26
C GLU A 830 14.63 -20.02 -45.68
N GLU A 831 14.33 -18.93 -46.37
CA GLU A 831 14.91 -18.64 -47.68
C GLU A 831 16.42 -18.39 -47.61
N VAL A 832 16.89 -17.71 -46.54
CA VAL A 832 18.34 -17.55 -46.28
C VAL A 832 19.01 -18.90 -46.02
N GLN A 833 18.38 -19.81 -45.27
CA GLN A 833 18.91 -21.16 -45.04
C GLN A 833 19.00 -21.97 -46.33
N LYS A 834 17.96 -21.92 -47.19
CA LYS A 834 17.99 -22.56 -48.51
C LYS A 834 19.12 -22.00 -49.38
N MET A 835 19.33 -20.67 -49.36
CA MET A 835 20.43 -20.04 -50.08
C MET A 835 21.79 -20.51 -49.55
N ASN A 836 22.00 -20.52 -48.24
CA ASN A 836 23.24 -20.99 -47.62
C ASN A 836 23.55 -22.46 -47.97
N GLN A 837 22.51 -23.31 -48.03
CA GLN A 837 22.67 -24.70 -48.43
C GLN A 837 23.13 -24.82 -49.90
N ARG A 838 22.54 -24.04 -50.80
CA ARG A 838 22.96 -23.98 -52.21
C ARG A 838 24.40 -23.49 -52.39
N VAL A 839 24.84 -22.52 -51.57
CA VAL A 839 26.23 -22.05 -51.57
C VAL A 839 27.18 -23.16 -51.16
N LYS A 840 26.90 -23.88 -50.06
CA LYS A 840 27.72 -25.02 -49.63
C LYS A 840 27.81 -26.13 -50.67
N GLU A 841 26.71 -26.41 -51.37
CA GLU A 841 26.67 -27.40 -52.45
C GLU A 841 27.48 -26.94 -53.68
N ALA A 842 27.51 -25.64 -53.97
CA ALA A 842 28.31 -25.07 -55.04
C ALA A 842 29.82 -25.09 -54.70
N GLU A 843 30.18 -24.73 -53.47
CA GLU A 843 31.56 -24.82 -52.95
C GLU A 843 32.07 -26.27 -53.01
N ALA A 844 31.25 -27.24 -52.58
CA ALA A 844 31.59 -28.66 -52.65
C ALA A 844 31.81 -29.19 -54.08
N LYS A 845 31.25 -28.51 -55.09
CA LYS A 845 31.42 -28.84 -56.52
C LYS A 845 32.55 -28.05 -57.19
N GLY A 846 33.34 -27.28 -56.43
CA GLY A 846 34.42 -26.46 -56.97
C GLY A 846 33.96 -25.19 -57.71
N GLY A 847 32.73 -24.76 -57.50
CA GLY A 847 32.20 -23.50 -58.06
C GLY A 847 32.77 -22.30 -57.33
N ASN A 848 33.40 -21.38 -58.07
CA ASN A 848 34.12 -20.22 -57.53
C ASN A 848 33.27 -18.92 -57.52
N ARG A 849 31.95 -19.02 -57.35
CA ARG A 849 31.03 -17.86 -57.29
C ARG A 849 29.93 -18.03 -56.26
#